data_AF-A0AAD9T045-F1
#
_entry.id   AF-A0AAD9T045-F1
#
_cell.length_a   1.000
_cell.length_b   1.000
_cell.length_c   1.000
_cell.angle_alpha   90.00
_cell.angle_beta   90.00
_cell.angle_gamma   90.00
#
_symmetry.space_group_name_H-M   'P 1'
#
loop_
_entity.id
_entity.type
_entity.pdbx_description
1 polymer ?
#
loop_
_entity_poly.entity_id
_entity_poly.type
_entity_poly.pdbx_seq_one_letter_code
_entity_poly.pdbx_strand_id
1 'polypeptide(L)'
;MISDKVYKLCTSKESVSALLAQDPTLAPGEAWNQLFGENATRERESISTAKAYRDNHTPEDLQRARECGNWGPTEPSELFLRLYHDALCTLNHSVSGCMVSPSLMGSYGVIPLTVISVVPDIMRHMSNLIVRAEKEVILATNYWQNSVASKYITNAMRELSRRAGMRGETVVFKLEYDRGSAKQVLNNHMPVSTKEYMGVAVNIPAPEDIPFLDLQVVNYHRPMVGTFHCKYMVIDRKYAVLQSNNIQDNDNLEMMTHLEGPIVDSLYDMALISWHNKLDPPLPSHNSPAAQGGIGSFKTENHNAMFGRDGSLRGDSATIQPDHITEQKAYGHMSRDSKRSGVKFAGPSNGAANTNSAQLKVLTGLNTINNSVQPFGEVYEDEVDHITNGVEQTKLNGEAKNAGLESENIGIAARLQENARAVATTGDIEHVVHPEPEHTGRLSNLIRDKKATQQSIIPSIDASTNGINSTDPTGPDAKTRQFLSAGDQQLPQSQIEHPAPTNNALPEHTTDDPHYDVDIAGEVARVQTTVSPKNGETRLEAVTRHLNHTKNVGFLGNAPDCEPCEEMTPYIPHPVHEPFPIAMVCREPYGTPNHNSVYNPQNEVWLSALRNAKKNVFIQSPTLNAEPLVPAIIEACERGIDIFCYICLGYNDTGELLPKQGGTNEMIAHKMYTSLSPAGKSHLHYFFYIAKDQTVPIVAKKKKRSCHIKVMIVDEHIGIQGNGNQDTQSWFHSQEINVMFDSALICKGWIDGLRRNQNTHLFGEVAKSDGVWRDQQGREAGDVIGVDPGRFAWAKGLMGAIRRVRGAGDF
;
A
#
# COMPACT_ATOMS: atom_id res chain seq x y z
N MET A 1 -18.95 9.07 -24.82
CA MET A 1 -19.06 7.88 -25.68
C MET A 1 -17.68 7.28 -25.92
N ILE A 2 -17.60 5.96 -25.82
CA ILE A 2 -16.41 5.16 -26.13
C ILE A 2 -16.13 5.24 -27.64
N SER A 3 -14.92 5.65 -28.05
CA SER A 3 -14.57 5.77 -29.48
C SER A 3 -14.50 4.40 -30.18
N ASP A 4 -14.58 4.37 -31.51
CA ASP A 4 -14.37 3.15 -32.32
C ASP A 4 -12.98 2.55 -32.12
N LYS A 5 -11.98 3.42 -31.92
CA LYS A 5 -10.62 3.03 -31.56
C LYS A 5 -10.59 2.25 -30.24
N VAL A 6 -11.13 2.81 -29.15
CA VAL A 6 -11.12 2.15 -27.83
C VAL A 6 -11.93 0.87 -27.87
N TYR A 7 -13.12 0.89 -28.49
CA TYR A 7 -13.96 -0.29 -28.65
C TYR A 7 -13.23 -1.44 -29.37
N LYS A 8 -12.54 -1.14 -30.48
CA LYS A 8 -11.74 -2.15 -31.22
C LYS A 8 -10.60 -2.71 -30.37
N LEU A 9 -9.96 -1.90 -29.54
CA LEU A 9 -8.87 -2.36 -28.65
C LEU A 9 -9.42 -3.25 -27.54
N CYS A 10 -10.55 -2.90 -26.94
CA CYS A 10 -11.18 -3.68 -25.87
C CYS A 10 -11.73 -5.02 -26.37
N THR A 11 -12.23 -5.07 -27.61
CA THR A 11 -12.76 -6.30 -28.24
C THR A 11 -11.69 -7.11 -28.98
N SER A 12 -10.42 -6.70 -28.91
CA SER A 12 -9.29 -7.41 -29.49
C SER A 12 -8.91 -8.65 -28.69
N LYS A 13 -8.26 -9.62 -29.34
CA LYS A 13 -7.59 -10.74 -28.66
C LYS A 13 -6.13 -10.45 -28.30
N GLU A 14 -5.62 -9.31 -28.76
CA GLU A 14 -4.26 -8.87 -28.51
C GLU A 14 -4.12 -8.33 -27.08
N SER A 15 -3.05 -8.74 -26.41
CA SER A 15 -2.60 -8.20 -25.12
C SER A 15 -1.09 -8.42 -25.00
N VAL A 16 -0.42 -7.66 -24.12
CA VAL A 16 1.01 -7.83 -23.84
C VAL A 16 1.31 -9.28 -23.43
N SER A 17 0.51 -9.82 -22.51
CA SER A 17 0.57 -11.21 -22.07
C SER A 17 0.32 -12.22 -23.19
N ALA A 18 -0.55 -11.94 -24.17
CA ALA A 18 -0.78 -12.81 -25.32
C ALA A 18 0.39 -12.80 -26.32
N LEU A 19 1.08 -11.67 -26.50
CA LEU A 19 2.31 -11.61 -27.30
C LEU A 19 3.44 -12.37 -26.61
N LEU A 20 3.63 -12.17 -25.30
CA LEU A 20 4.66 -12.90 -24.55
C LEU A 20 4.35 -14.39 -24.41
N ALA A 21 3.08 -14.80 -24.51
CA ALA A 21 2.73 -16.21 -24.64
C ALA A 21 3.28 -16.84 -25.94
N GLN A 22 3.34 -16.06 -27.03
CA GLN A 22 3.85 -16.48 -28.34
C GLN A 22 5.37 -16.36 -28.44
N ASP A 23 5.92 -15.23 -27.97
CA ASP A 23 7.36 -14.96 -27.91
C ASP A 23 7.76 -14.50 -26.50
N PRO A 24 8.14 -15.43 -25.61
CA PRO A 24 8.56 -15.10 -24.25
C PRO A 24 9.92 -14.36 -24.19
N THR A 25 10.62 -14.21 -25.32
CA THR A 25 11.92 -13.51 -25.36
C THR A 25 11.79 -12.00 -25.56
N LEU A 26 10.60 -11.54 -25.95
CA LEU A 26 10.25 -10.15 -26.15
C LEU A 26 10.17 -9.40 -24.81
N ALA A 27 10.68 -8.17 -24.75
CA ALA A 27 10.48 -7.36 -23.55
C ALA A 27 9.01 -6.89 -23.45
N PRO A 28 8.38 -6.90 -22.26
CA PRO A 28 7.03 -6.37 -22.08
C PRO A 28 6.84 -4.94 -22.62
N GLY A 29 7.82 -4.05 -22.42
CA GLY A 29 7.78 -2.70 -22.96
C GLY A 29 7.82 -2.64 -24.49
N GLU A 30 8.53 -3.56 -25.14
CA GLU A 30 8.53 -3.71 -26.60
C GLU A 30 7.21 -4.26 -27.10
N ALA A 31 6.64 -5.27 -26.43
CA ALA A 31 5.32 -5.81 -26.74
C ALA A 31 4.23 -4.75 -26.61
N TRP A 32 4.27 -3.94 -25.54
CA TRP A 32 3.39 -2.79 -25.36
C TRP A 32 3.52 -1.80 -26.53
N ASN A 33 4.74 -1.44 -26.92
CA ASN A 33 4.98 -0.51 -28.02
C ASN A 33 4.51 -1.06 -29.37
N GLN A 34 4.68 -2.36 -29.63
CA GLN A 34 4.18 -3.02 -30.85
C GLN A 34 2.65 -2.94 -30.96
N LEU A 35 1.94 -3.11 -29.84
CA LEU A 35 0.49 -3.08 -29.82
C LEU A 35 -0.10 -1.66 -29.77
N PHE A 36 0.52 -0.78 -28.98
CA PHE A 36 -0.12 0.45 -28.52
C PHE A 36 0.75 1.70 -28.71
N GLY A 37 1.96 1.59 -29.25
CA GLY A 37 2.89 2.72 -29.40
C GLY A 37 2.31 3.91 -30.17
N GLU A 38 1.61 3.67 -31.27
CA GLU A 38 0.90 4.70 -32.05
C GLU A 38 -0.32 5.29 -31.31
N ASN A 39 -0.85 4.54 -30.34
CA ASN A 39 -2.03 4.91 -29.56
C ASN A 39 -1.69 5.53 -28.19
N ALA A 40 -0.41 5.60 -27.83
CA ALA A 40 0.09 6.22 -26.61
C ALA A 40 0.32 7.74 -26.74
N THR A 41 0.27 8.30 -27.95
CA THR A 41 0.37 9.74 -28.19
C THR A 41 -0.94 10.47 -27.88
N ARG A 42 -0.88 11.43 -26.96
CA ARG A 42 -2.02 12.23 -26.48
C ARG A 42 -2.57 13.12 -27.60
N GLU A 43 -3.74 12.81 -28.14
CA GLU A 43 -4.53 13.77 -28.92
C GLU A 43 -5.09 14.87 -28.01
N ARG A 44 -5.11 16.12 -28.48
CA ARG A 44 -5.69 17.26 -27.74
C ARG A 44 -7.20 17.31 -27.97
N GLU A 45 -7.99 16.68 -27.12
CA GLU A 45 -9.40 17.06 -26.96
C GLU A 45 -9.51 18.13 -25.85
N SER A 46 -10.45 19.07 -25.97
CA SER A 46 -10.67 20.04 -24.91
C SER A 46 -11.40 19.36 -23.74
N ILE A 47 -10.88 19.54 -22.53
CA ILE A 47 -11.47 19.08 -21.25
C ILE A 47 -12.97 19.44 -21.13
N SER A 48 -13.38 20.54 -21.78
CA SER A 48 -14.79 20.98 -21.85
C SER A 48 -15.72 20.00 -22.58
N THR A 49 -15.24 19.34 -23.64
CA THR A 49 -16.03 18.39 -24.44
C THR A 49 -16.20 17.08 -23.70
N ALA A 50 -15.14 16.58 -23.05
CA ALA A 50 -15.19 15.37 -22.23
C ALA A 50 -16.08 15.51 -20.98
N LYS A 51 -16.29 16.73 -20.47
CA LYS A 51 -17.19 17.01 -19.33
C LYS A 51 -18.67 17.02 -19.73
N ALA A 52 -19.01 17.49 -20.94
CA ALA A 52 -20.40 17.64 -21.40
C ALA A 52 -21.15 16.31 -21.60
N TYR A 53 -20.44 15.18 -21.74
CA TYR A 53 -21.04 13.85 -21.98
C TYR A 53 -21.16 12.96 -20.73
N ARG A 54 -20.68 13.40 -19.55
CA ARG A 54 -20.59 12.54 -18.34
C ARG A 54 -21.92 12.30 -17.62
N ASP A 55 -22.92 13.14 -17.88
CA ASP A 55 -24.15 13.16 -17.09
C ASP A 55 -25.34 12.47 -17.79
N ASN A 56 -25.17 11.96 -19.02
CA ASN A 56 -26.26 11.43 -19.85
C ASN A 56 -25.87 10.12 -20.58
N HIS A 57 -25.57 9.03 -19.84
CA HIS A 57 -25.35 7.72 -20.47
C HIS A 57 -26.61 7.27 -21.21
N THR A 58 -26.51 7.00 -22.51
CA THR A 58 -27.59 6.36 -23.26
C THR A 58 -27.54 4.84 -23.10
N PRO A 59 -28.63 4.11 -23.37
CA PRO A 59 -28.60 2.64 -23.40
C PRO A 59 -27.52 2.08 -24.34
N GLU A 60 -27.25 2.76 -25.47
CA GLU A 60 -26.22 2.39 -26.44
C GLU A 60 -24.81 2.57 -25.85
N ASP A 61 -24.56 3.64 -25.08
CA ASP A 61 -23.27 3.84 -24.39
C ASP A 61 -23.00 2.69 -23.41
N LEU A 62 -24.00 2.29 -22.63
CA LEU A 62 -23.87 1.20 -21.66
C LEU A 62 -23.73 -0.16 -22.33
N GLN A 63 -24.44 -0.39 -23.44
CA GLN A 63 -24.28 -1.60 -24.24
C GLN A 63 -22.86 -1.70 -24.81
N ARG A 64 -22.33 -0.59 -25.33
CA ARG A 64 -20.97 -0.55 -25.85
C ARG A 64 -19.92 -0.77 -24.76
N ALA A 65 -20.13 -0.22 -23.56
CA ALA A 65 -19.26 -0.48 -22.42
C ALA A 65 -19.31 -1.95 -21.98
N ARG A 66 -20.50 -2.57 -21.99
CA ARG A 66 -20.67 -4.00 -21.72
C ARG A 66 -19.89 -4.84 -22.73
N GLU A 67 -19.93 -4.51 -24.02
CA GLU A 67 -19.18 -5.22 -25.06
C GLU A 67 -17.66 -5.05 -24.94
N CYS A 68 -17.17 -4.03 -24.23
CA CYS A 68 -15.75 -3.78 -24.01
C CYS A 68 -15.14 -4.61 -22.87
N GLY A 69 -15.88 -5.49 -22.21
CA GLY A 69 -15.31 -6.39 -21.19
C GLY A 69 -15.60 -7.85 -21.47
N ASN A 70 -14.76 -8.72 -20.94
CA ASN A 70 -14.96 -10.15 -20.99
C ASN A 70 -15.52 -10.64 -19.65
N TRP A 71 -16.85 -10.65 -19.52
CA TRP A 71 -17.54 -10.95 -18.25
C TRP A 71 -17.78 -12.44 -18.00
N GLY A 72 -17.47 -13.30 -18.98
CA GLY A 72 -17.70 -14.74 -18.89
C GLY A 72 -19.15 -15.09 -18.51
N PRO A 73 -19.39 -15.82 -17.40
CA PRO A 73 -20.74 -16.17 -16.96
C PRO A 73 -21.45 -15.06 -16.18
N THR A 74 -20.81 -13.91 -15.99
CA THR A 74 -21.29 -12.82 -15.12
C THR A 74 -21.95 -11.71 -15.92
N GLU A 75 -22.81 -10.91 -15.27
CA GLU A 75 -23.46 -9.75 -15.87
C GLU A 75 -23.19 -8.50 -15.01
N PRO A 76 -22.53 -7.47 -15.55
CA PRO A 76 -22.37 -6.18 -14.88
C PRO A 76 -23.69 -5.45 -14.61
N SER A 77 -23.83 -4.91 -13.40
CA SER A 77 -24.90 -4.00 -13.04
C SER A 77 -24.82 -2.70 -13.83
N GLU A 78 -25.95 -1.98 -13.92
CA GLU A 78 -25.99 -0.69 -14.59
C GLU A 78 -25.03 0.33 -13.95
N LEU A 79 -24.93 0.34 -12.61
CA LEU A 79 -24.01 1.23 -11.90
C LEU A 79 -22.56 0.93 -12.27
N PHE A 80 -22.16 -0.36 -12.26
CA PHE A 80 -20.83 -0.76 -12.69
C PHE A 80 -20.56 -0.34 -14.14
N LEU A 81 -21.51 -0.52 -15.06
CA LEU A 81 -21.35 -0.15 -16.47
C LEU A 81 -21.22 1.35 -16.69
N ARG A 82 -21.91 2.19 -15.92
CA ARG A 82 -21.76 3.66 -15.98
C ARG A 82 -20.35 4.08 -15.58
N LEU A 83 -19.83 3.50 -14.49
CA LEU A 83 -18.49 3.76 -13.99
C LEU A 83 -17.41 3.22 -14.97
N TYR A 84 -17.61 2.01 -15.48
CA TYR A 84 -16.70 1.38 -16.45
C TYR A 84 -16.69 2.14 -17.79
N HIS A 85 -17.85 2.56 -18.28
CA HIS A 85 -17.98 3.42 -19.46
C HIS A 85 -17.14 4.71 -19.31
N ASP A 86 -17.26 5.39 -18.18
CA ASP A 86 -16.56 6.66 -17.95
C ASP A 86 -15.04 6.44 -17.88
N ALA A 87 -14.61 5.35 -17.23
CA ALA A 87 -13.21 4.94 -17.20
C ALA A 87 -12.67 4.65 -18.61
N LEU A 88 -13.42 3.91 -19.44
CA LEU A 88 -13.05 3.62 -20.84
C LEU A 88 -12.98 4.88 -21.70
N CYS A 89 -13.87 5.86 -21.49
CA CYS A 89 -13.83 7.13 -22.21
C CYS A 89 -12.53 7.91 -22.00
N THR A 90 -11.80 7.67 -20.91
CA THR A 90 -10.49 8.28 -20.69
C THR A 90 -9.44 7.78 -21.70
N LEU A 91 -9.61 6.57 -22.22
CA LEU A 91 -8.68 5.94 -23.18
C LEU A 91 -8.81 6.48 -24.61
N ASN A 92 -9.83 7.30 -24.89
CA ASN A 92 -9.96 7.99 -26.17
C ASN A 92 -8.72 8.85 -26.47
N HIS A 93 -8.05 9.36 -25.42
CA HIS A 93 -6.88 10.24 -25.54
C HIS A 93 -5.56 9.47 -25.52
N SER A 94 -5.39 8.57 -24.54
CA SER A 94 -4.22 7.72 -24.40
C SER A 94 -4.60 6.41 -23.74
N VAL A 95 -4.16 5.30 -24.35
CA VAL A 95 -4.38 3.96 -23.78
C VAL A 95 -3.39 3.64 -22.66
N SER A 96 -2.25 4.35 -22.58
CA SER A 96 -1.25 4.13 -21.52
C SER A 96 -1.80 4.38 -20.12
N GLY A 97 -2.82 5.24 -19.99
CA GLY A 97 -3.42 5.60 -18.72
C GLY A 97 -4.04 4.43 -17.94
N CYS A 98 -4.41 3.32 -18.58
CA CYS A 98 -5.00 2.17 -17.90
C CYS A 98 -4.00 1.14 -17.37
N MET A 99 -2.71 1.23 -17.73
CA MET A 99 -1.65 0.30 -17.27
C MET A 99 -2.00 -1.19 -17.41
N VAL A 100 -2.84 -1.53 -18.38
CA VAL A 100 -3.27 -2.89 -18.73
C VAL A 100 -3.59 -2.88 -20.22
N SER A 101 -3.47 -4.02 -20.91
CA SER A 101 -4.01 -4.11 -22.27
C SER A 101 -5.53 -3.84 -22.25
N PRO A 102 -6.08 -2.96 -23.11
CA PRO A 102 -7.51 -2.61 -23.04
C PRO A 102 -8.47 -3.81 -23.12
N SER A 103 -8.09 -4.88 -23.81
CA SER A 103 -8.82 -6.16 -23.90
C SER A 103 -8.92 -6.92 -22.57
N LEU A 104 -8.08 -6.58 -21.60
CA LEU A 104 -8.05 -7.14 -20.25
C LEU A 104 -8.48 -6.12 -19.19
N MET A 105 -8.96 -4.93 -19.58
CA MET A 105 -9.40 -3.92 -18.62
C MET A 105 -10.68 -4.35 -17.89
N GLY A 106 -11.62 -5.04 -18.57
CA GLY A 106 -12.83 -5.60 -17.97
C GLY A 106 -12.81 -7.13 -18.00
N SER A 107 -12.89 -7.75 -16.83
CA SER A 107 -12.83 -9.21 -16.61
C SER A 107 -13.79 -9.64 -15.50
N TYR A 108 -13.62 -10.85 -14.98
CA TYR A 108 -14.37 -11.38 -13.84
C TYR A 108 -13.50 -12.27 -12.96
N GLY A 109 -13.91 -12.48 -11.73
CA GLY A 109 -13.17 -13.31 -10.79
C GLY A 109 -13.86 -13.43 -9.44
N VAL A 110 -13.11 -13.87 -8.44
CA VAL A 110 -13.58 -13.99 -7.06
C VAL A 110 -12.60 -13.37 -6.09
N ILE A 111 -13.07 -13.03 -4.88
CA ILE A 111 -12.24 -12.57 -3.77
C ILE A 111 -12.46 -13.54 -2.59
N PRO A 112 -11.61 -14.58 -2.42
CA PRO A 112 -11.79 -15.55 -1.34
C PRO A 112 -11.44 -15.01 0.05
N LEU A 113 -10.54 -14.02 0.12
CA LEU A 113 -10.05 -13.45 1.38
C LEU A 113 -9.81 -11.95 1.23
N THR A 114 -10.21 -11.22 2.27
CA THR A 114 -9.74 -9.85 2.52
C THR A 114 -9.05 -9.81 3.89
N VAL A 115 -7.95 -9.08 4.01
CA VAL A 115 -7.29 -8.80 5.29
C VAL A 115 -7.44 -7.31 5.57
N ILE A 116 -7.93 -6.96 6.76
CA ILE A 116 -7.98 -5.57 7.27
C ILE A 116 -7.28 -5.58 8.62
N SER A 117 -5.97 -5.33 8.62
CA SER A 117 -5.14 -5.49 9.81
C SER A 117 -3.78 -4.80 9.64
N VAL A 118 -2.84 -5.13 10.52
CA VAL A 118 -1.46 -4.62 10.52
C VAL A 118 -0.59 -5.27 9.43
N VAL A 119 0.52 -4.63 9.08
CA VAL A 119 1.46 -5.11 8.05
C VAL A 119 1.91 -6.57 8.27
N PRO A 120 2.27 -7.03 9.49
CA PRO A 120 2.64 -8.44 9.70
C PRO A 120 1.59 -9.44 9.25
N ASP A 121 0.30 -9.16 9.40
CA ASP A 121 -0.77 -10.07 8.98
C ASP A 121 -0.82 -10.20 7.45
N ILE A 122 -0.66 -9.08 6.73
CA ILE A 122 -0.57 -9.12 5.26
C ILE A 122 0.68 -9.88 4.83
N MET A 123 1.83 -9.64 5.48
CA MET A 123 3.08 -10.35 5.19
C MET A 123 2.98 -11.86 5.47
N ARG A 124 2.21 -12.29 6.47
CA ARG A 124 1.93 -13.72 6.74
C ARG A 124 1.17 -14.35 5.58
N HIS A 125 0.08 -13.73 5.11
CA HIS A 125 -0.66 -14.24 3.96
C HIS A 125 0.22 -14.34 2.71
N MET A 126 0.98 -13.28 2.43
CA MET A 126 1.91 -13.27 1.30
C MET A 126 2.96 -14.38 1.44
N SER A 127 3.50 -14.59 2.64
CA SER A 127 4.49 -15.63 2.90
C SER A 127 3.93 -17.04 2.66
N ASN A 128 2.69 -17.30 3.08
CA ASN A 128 2.01 -18.56 2.78
C ASN A 128 1.84 -18.76 1.27
N LEU A 129 1.45 -17.73 0.52
CA LEU A 129 1.34 -17.82 -0.94
C LEU A 129 2.70 -18.05 -1.62
N ILE A 130 3.74 -17.34 -1.21
CA ILE A 130 5.11 -17.52 -1.73
C ILE A 130 5.58 -18.96 -1.51
N VAL A 131 5.42 -19.49 -0.30
CA VAL A 131 5.87 -20.85 0.04
C VAL A 131 5.10 -21.93 -0.73
N ARG A 132 3.87 -21.65 -1.16
CA ARG A 132 3.04 -22.52 -1.99
C ARG A 132 3.33 -22.42 -3.49
N ALA A 133 4.13 -21.45 -3.93
CA ALA A 133 4.41 -21.25 -5.34
C ALA A 133 5.14 -22.45 -5.98
N GLU A 134 4.76 -22.77 -7.21
CA GLU A 134 5.30 -23.90 -7.97
C GLU A 134 6.19 -23.46 -9.12
N LYS A 135 5.91 -22.31 -9.75
CA LYS A 135 6.51 -21.88 -11.01
C LYS A 135 7.08 -20.48 -10.94
N GLU A 136 6.33 -19.52 -10.42
CA GLU A 136 6.72 -18.12 -10.43
C GLU A 136 6.06 -17.25 -9.37
N VAL A 137 6.77 -16.18 -9.00
CA VAL A 137 6.26 -15.09 -8.19
C VAL A 137 6.68 -13.77 -8.82
N ILE A 138 5.72 -12.87 -9.04
CA ILE A 138 5.97 -11.45 -9.32
C ILE A 138 5.53 -10.67 -8.09
N LEU A 139 6.45 -9.95 -7.46
CA LEU A 139 6.20 -9.13 -6.28
C LEU A 139 6.58 -7.69 -6.58
N ALA A 140 5.66 -6.76 -6.31
CA ALA A 140 5.89 -5.34 -6.42
C ALA A 140 5.51 -4.64 -5.12
N THR A 141 6.34 -3.68 -4.70
CA THR A 141 6.03 -2.76 -3.61
C THR A 141 6.62 -1.40 -3.91
N ASN A 142 5.94 -0.30 -3.61
CA ASN A 142 6.53 1.03 -3.80
C ASN A 142 7.78 1.17 -2.94
N TYR A 143 7.68 0.82 -1.66
CA TYR A 143 8.83 0.89 -0.77
C TYR A 143 9.15 -0.48 -0.16
N TRP A 144 10.45 -0.79 -0.14
CA TRP A 144 11.02 -1.94 0.52
C TRP A 144 12.07 -1.47 1.53
N GLN A 145 11.95 -1.93 2.77
CA GLN A 145 12.92 -1.70 3.84
C GLN A 145 13.30 -3.00 4.51
N ASN A 146 14.60 -3.22 4.75
CA ASN A 146 15.06 -4.27 5.66
C ASN A 146 14.45 -4.06 7.06
N SER A 147 13.51 -4.91 7.41
CA SER A 147 12.53 -4.76 8.50
C SER A 147 11.97 -6.12 8.92
N VAL A 148 11.14 -6.16 9.96
CA VAL A 148 10.38 -7.38 10.31
C VAL A 148 9.44 -7.77 9.16
N ALA A 149 8.77 -6.80 8.54
CA ALA A 149 7.92 -7.05 7.37
C ALA A 149 8.68 -7.72 6.20
N SER A 150 9.84 -7.20 5.80
CA SER A 150 10.65 -7.84 4.76
C SER A 150 11.19 -9.21 5.18
N LYS A 151 11.42 -9.43 6.48
CA LYS A 151 11.95 -10.70 6.99
C LYS A 151 10.96 -11.85 6.80
N TYR A 152 9.65 -11.61 6.92
CA TYR A 152 8.61 -12.59 6.54
C TYR A 152 8.80 -13.08 5.10
N ILE A 153 8.90 -12.13 4.15
CA ILE A 153 9.06 -12.43 2.73
C ILE A 153 10.39 -13.13 2.45
N THR A 154 11.51 -12.66 3.02
CA THR A 154 12.81 -13.30 2.79
C THR A 154 12.94 -14.69 3.44
N ASN A 155 12.23 -14.95 4.55
CA ASN A 155 12.09 -16.30 5.09
C ASN A 155 11.26 -17.19 4.16
N ALA A 156 10.15 -16.67 3.63
CA ALA A 156 9.31 -17.37 2.66
C ALA A 156 10.07 -17.71 1.37
N MET A 157 10.95 -16.82 0.89
CA MET A 157 11.84 -17.10 -0.25
C MET A 157 12.79 -18.28 0.04
N ARG A 158 13.41 -18.32 1.22
CA ARG A 158 14.28 -19.44 1.62
C ARG A 158 13.51 -20.76 1.70
N GLU A 159 12.33 -20.73 2.32
CA GLU A 159 11.49 -21.91 2.43
C GLU A 159 10.97 -22.39 1.06
N LEU A 160 10.54 -21.47 0.19
CA LEU A 160 10.16 -21.79 -1.19
C LEU A 160 11.33 -22.43 -1.93
N SER A 161 12.53 -21.86 -1.85
CA SER A 161 13.73 -22.41 -2.48
C SER A 161 14.02 -23.84 -2.00
N ARG A 162 13.93 -24.06 -0.68
CA ARG A 162 14.09 -25.40 -0.09
C ARG A 162 13.06 -26.40 -0.64
N ARG A 163 11.79 -26.01 -0.71
CA ARG A 163 10.71 -26.86 -1.25
C ARG A 163 10.86 -27.12 -2.75
N ALA A 164 11.23 -26.11 -3.53
CA ALA A 164 11.52 -26.26 -4.95
C ALA A 164 12.68 -27.25 -5.17
N GLY A 165 13.75 -27.15 -4.38
CA GLY A 165 14.86 -28.10 -4.39
C GLY A 165 14.45 -29.54 -4.08
N MET A 166 13.53 -29.75 -3.14
CA MET A 166 12.95 -31.08 -2.87
C MET A 166 12.13 -31.63 -4.04
N ARG A 167 11.49 -30.75 -4.82
CA ARG A 167 10.76 -31.12 -6.04
C ARG A 167 11.70 -31.32 -7.25
N GLY A 168 12.95 -30.89 -7.15
CA GLY A 168 13.88 -30.87 -8.28
C GLY A 168 13.56 -29.76 -9.30
N GLU A 169 12.92 -28.69 -8.84
CA GLU A 169 12.45 -27.57 -9.66
C GLU A 169 13.18 -26.28 -9.31
N THR A 170 13.03 -25.25 -10.15
CA THR A 170 13.49 -23.88 -9.88
C THR A 170 12.32 -22.94 -10.14
N VAL A 171 12.08 -22.02 -9.21
CA VAL A 171 10.97 -21.07 -9.27
C VAL A 171 11.51 -19.71 -9.71
N VAL A 172 10.82 -19.07 -10.65
CA VAL A 172 11.21 -17.73 -11.15
C VAL A 172 10.64 -16.66 -10.24
N PHE A 173 11.48 -15.80 -9.66
CA PHE A 173 11.06 -14.74 -8.75
C PHE A 173 11.43 -13.37 -9.32
N LYS A 174 10.43 -12.53 -9.58
CA LYS A 174 10.62 -11.15 -10.06
C LYS A 174 10.19 -10.19 -8.95
N LEU A 175 11.09 -9.31 -8.53
CA LEU A 175 10.83 -8.32 -7.49
C LEU A 175 11.04 -6.90 -8.02
N GLU A 176 10.05 -6.03 -7.84
CA GLU A 176 10.11 -4.63 -8.21
C GLU A 176 9.87 -3.72 -7.00
N TYR A 177 10.71 -2.69 -6.86
CA TYR A 177 10.49 -1.63 -5.88
C TYR A 177 10.87 -0.24 -6.38
N ASP A 178 10.42 0.81 -5.70
CA ASP A 178 10.83 2.20 -5.97
C ASP A 178 11.88 2.68 -4.96
N ARG A 179 13.07 2.99 -5.46
CA ARG A 179 14.09 3.77 -4.75
C ARG A 179 14.71 4.78 -5.70
N GLY A 180 14.17 5.99 -5.68
CA GLY A 180 14.62 7.09 -6.52
C GLY A 180 16.14 7.31 -6.54
N SER A 181 16.66 7.51 -7.76
CA SER A 181 18.08 7.67 -8.07
C SER A 181 18.23 8.64 -9.24
N ALA A 182 19.25 9.50 -9.20
CA ALA A 182 19.52 10.44 -10.30
C ALA A 182 19.77 9.72 -11.65
N LYS A 183 20.22 8.46 -11.62
CA LYS A 183 20.41 7.65 -12.84
C LYS A 183 19.10 7.34 -13.56
N GLN A 184 17.97 7.39 -12.86
CA GLN A 184 16.66 7.09 -13.43
C GLN A 184 16.15 8.17 -14.37
N VAL A 185 16.83 9.32 -14.51
CA VAL A 185 16.56 10.27 -15.59
C VAL A 185 16.81 9.65 -16.98
N LEU A 186 17.73 8.67 -17.08
CA LEU A 186 18.07 7.98 -18.34
C LEU A 186 17.32 6.65 -18.52
N ASN A 187 17.21 5.86 -17.46
CA ASN A 187 16.48 4.59 -17.47
C ASN A 187 15.67 4.45 -16.18
N ASN A 188 14.35 4.54 -16.27
CA ASN A 188 13.47 4.44 -15.12
C ASN A 188 13.51 3.05 -14.45
N HIS A 189 13.59 1.96 -15.24
CA HIS A 189 13.57 0.58 -14.77
C HIS A 189 14.99 0.00 -14.68
N MET A 190 15.66 0.26 -13.56
CA MET A 190 17.05 -0.16 -13.37
C MET A 190 17.13 -1.58 -12.82
N PRO A 191 17.84 -2.52 -13.47
CA PRO A 191 18.19 -3.79 -12.85
C PRO A 191 19.06 -3.57 -11.61
N VAL A 192 18.79 -4.32 -10.54
CA VAL A 192 19.51 -4.23 -9.27
C VAL A 192 20.46 -5.42 -9.16
N SER A 193 21.76 -5.12 -9.00
CA SER A 193 22.78 -6.18 -8.85
C SER A 193 22.65 -6.90 -7.50
N THR A 194 23.13 -8.15 -7.43
CA THR A 194 23.21 -8.93 -6.19
C THR A 194 23.87 -8.17 -5.04
N LYS A 195 24.98 -7.48 -5.32
CA LYS A 195 25.67 -6.66 -4.31
C LYS A 195 24.78 -5.56 -3.74
N GLU A 196 23.91 -4.98 -4.57
CA GLU A 196 23.06 -3.85 -4.18
C GLU A 196 21.86 -4.33 -3.36
N TYR A 197 21.15 -5.37 -3.79
CA TYR A 197 19.99 -5.87 -3.02
C TYR A 197 20.38 -6.59 -1.71
N MET A 198 21.61 -7.11 -1.62
CA MET A 198 22.16 -7.65 -0.36
C MET A 198 22.62 -6.54 0.59
N GLY A 199 22.56 -5.27 0.16
CA GLY A 199 22.90 -4.12 1.00
C GLY A 199 21.98 -4.03 2.22
N VAL A 200 22.49 -3.39 3.27
CA VAL A 200 21.85 -3.33 4.61
C VAL A 200 20.41 -2.79 4.62
N ALA A 201 20.03 -2.03 3.62
CA ALA A 201 18.72 -1.41 3.52
C ALA A 201 17.68 -2.23 2.78
N VAL A 202 18.11 -3.17 1.93
CA VAL A 202 17.21 -4.07 1.18
C VAL A 202 17.27 -5.47 1.79
N ASN A 203 18.48 -6.02 1.97
CA ASN A 203 18.77 -7.26 2.66
C ASN A 203 17.98 -8.48 2.11
N ILE A 204 17.87 -8.57 0.79
CA ILE A 204 17.34 -9.74 0.11
C ILE A 204 18.37 -10.90 0.19
N PRO A 205 17.94 -12.18 0.29
CA PRO A 205 18.84 -13.31 0.46
C PRO A 205 19.90 -13.41 -0.65
N ALA A 206 21.08 -13.91 -0.29
CA ALA A 206 22.12 -14.18 -1.27
C ALA A 206 21.72 -15.38 -2.16
N PRO A 207 22.19 -15.46 -3.42
CA PRO A 207 21.87 -16.59 -4.31
C PRO A 207 22.14 -17.97 -3.69
N GLU A 208 23.19 -18.10 -2.87
CA GLU A 208 23.51 -19.34 -2.16
C GLU A 208 22.50 -19.74 -1.09
N ASP A 209 21.72 -18.80 -0.54
CA ASP A 209 20.66 -19.05 0.44
C ASP A 209 19.34 -19.50 -0.23
N ILE A 210 19.19 -19.20 -1.52
CA ILE A 210 18.01 -19.48 -2.33
C ILE A 210 18.39 -20.12 -3.69
N PRO A 211 19.14 -21.24 -3.71
CA PRO A 211 19.74 -21.79 -4.92
C PRO A 211 18.74 -22.29 -5.97
N PHE A 212 17.48 -22.50 -5.58
CA PHE A 212 16.38 -22.92 -6.46
C PHE A 212 15.39 -21.77 -6.77
N LEU A 213 15.81 -20.51 -6.58
CA LEU A 213 15.07 -19.34 -7.05
C LEU A 213 15.87 -18.56 -8.11
N ASP A 214 15.28 -18.38 -9.29
CA ASP A 214 15.80 -17.46 -10.30
C ASP A 214 15.31 -16.05 -10.02
N LEU A 215 16.07 -15.32 -9.20
CA LEU A 215 15.70 -13.98 -8.72
C LEU A 215 16.19 -12.87 -9.67
N GLN A 216 15.26 -12.03 -10.14
CA GLN A 216 15.56 -10.71 -10.70
C GLN A 216 14.94 -9.61 -9.86
N VAL A 217 15.68 -8.51 -9.70
CA VAL A 217 15.24 -7.34 -8.93
C VAL A 217 15.34 -6.08 -9.80
N VAL A 218 14.28 -5.28 -9.85
CA VAL A 218 14.22 -4.00 -10.56
C VAL A 218 13.90 -2.87 -9.58
N ASN A 219 14.64 -1.77 -9.72
CA ASN A 219 14.36 -0.50 -9.07
C ASN A 219 13.73 0.45 -10.09
N TYR A 220 12.43 0.71 -9.94
CA TYR A 220 11.65 1.54 -10.83
C TYR A 220 11.19 2.83 -10.16
N HIS A 221 11.54 3.97 -10.76
CA HIS A 221 11.08 5.29 -10.33
C HIS A 221 10.84 6.20 -11.55
N ARG A 222 9.89 7.13 -11.44
CA ARG A 222 9.55 8.09 -12.50
C ARG A 222 9.82 9.55 -12.11
N PRO A 223 11.07 10.04 -12.25
CA PRO A 223 11.39 11.45 -12.00
C PRO A 223 10.51 12.43 -12.80
N MET A 224 10.25 13.65 -12.34
CA MET A 224 10.77 14.30 -11.13
C MET A 224 9.86 14.15 -9.90
N VAL A 225 8.54 14.09 -10.10
CA VAL A 225 7.55 13.97 -9.00
C VAL A 225 6.67 12.73 -9.13
N GLY A 226 6.87 11.91 -10.15
CA GLY A 226 6.19 10.63 -10.31
C GLY A 226 6.87 9.56 -9.48
N THR A 227 6.14 8.52 -9.12
CA THR A 227 6.66 7.39 -8.36
C THR A 227 5.93 6.12 -8.78
N PHE A 228 6.60 4.98 -8.67
CA PHE A 228 5.97 3.68 -8.81
C PHE A 228 5.23 3.34 -7.51
N HIS A 229 4.00 3.81 -7.35
CA HIS A 229 3.25 3.67 -6.10
C HIS A 229 2.46 2.35 -6.01
N CYS A 230 2.94 1.29 -6.63
CA CYS A 230 2.21 0.03 -6.76
C CYS A 230 2.58 -0.99 -5.68
N LYS A 231 1.61 -1.73 -5.15
CA LYS A 231 1.87 -2.89 -4.28
C LYS A 231 0.94 -4.05 -4.64
N TYR A 232 1.52 -5.14 -5.14
CA TYR A 232 0.80 -6.33 -5.56
C TYR A 232 1.71 -7.56 -5.59
N MET A 233 1.11 -8.74 -5.65
CA MET A 233 1.83 -9.99 -5.91
C MET A 233 1.01 -10.86 -6.85
N VAL A 234 1.66 -11.50 -7.82
CA VAL A 234 1.06 -12.51 -8.70
C VAL A 234 1.84 -13.81 -8.56
N ILE A 235 1.15 -14.92 -8.36
CA ILE A 235 1.74 -16.23 -8.04
C ILE A 235 1.22 -17.25 -9.03
N ASP A 236 2.13 -17.90 -9.75
CA ASP A 236 1.87 -18.96 -10.74
C ASP A 236 0.83 -18.60 -11.82
N ARG A 237 0.56 -17.30 -12.01
CA ARG A 237 -0.58 -16.78 -12.78
C ARG A 237 -1.92 -17.41 -12.37
N LYS A 238 -2.06 -17.72 -11.08
CA LYS A 238 -3.23 -18.36 -10.47
C LYS A 238 -3.86 -17.51 -9.38
N TYR A 239 -3.02 -16.87 -8.58
CA TYR A 239 -3.42 -16.01 -7.48
C TYR A 239 -2.87 -14.61 -7.71
N ALA A 240 -3.64 -13.61 -7.33
CA ALA A 240 -3.14 -12.25 -7.22
C ALA A 240 -3.50 -11.65 -5.86
N VAL A 241 -2.63 -10.78 -5.38
CA VAL A 241 -2.81 -10.03 -4.13
C VAL A 241 -2.67 -8.56 -4.45
N LEU A 242 -3.63 -7.74 -4.03
CA LEU A 242 -3.59 -6.29 -4.15
C LEU A 242 -3.72 -5.66 -2.77
N GLN A 243 -2.75 -4.83 -2.38
CA GLN A 243 -2.61 -4.38 -0.99
C GLN A 243 -2.32 -2.88 -0.89
N SER A 244 -2.67 -2.28 0.25
CA SER A 244 -2.39 -0.87 0.51
C SER A 244 -0.98 -0.61 1.04
N ASN A 245 -0.37 -1.58 1.71
CA ASN A 245 0.85 -1.42 2.47
C ASN A 245 2.13 -1.61 1.64
N ASN A 246 3.19 -0.93 2.06
CA ASN A 246 4.56 -1.21 1.65
C ASN A 246 5.15 -2.42 2.41
N ILE A 247 6.34 -2.87 2.01
CA ILE A 247 7.09 -3.91 2.73
C ILE A 247 8.11 -3.22 3.64
N GLN A 248 7.65 -2.89 4.85
CA GLN A 248 8.39 -2.14 5.86
C GLN A 248 7.74 -2.27 7.24
N ASP A 249 8.43 -1.85 8.29
CA ASP A 249 7.81 -1.75 9.60
C ASP A 249 7.06 -0.41 9.73
N ASN A 250 5.75 -0.46 9.91
CA ASN A 250 4.91 0.58 10.51
C ASN A 250 3.78 -0.13 11.27
N ASP A 251 3.07 0.55 12.16
CA ASP A 251 1.95 -0.05 12.90
C ASP A 251 0.62 0.53 12.38
N ASN A 252 0.50 0.57 11.06
CA ASN A 252 -0.68 1.07 10.37
C ASN A 252 -1.76 0.00 10.26
N LEU A 253 -3.02 0.42 10.25
CA LEU A 253 -4.12 -0.39 9.74
C LEU A 253 -4.10 -0.34 8.21
N GLU A 254 -4.06 -1.51 7.59
CA GLU A 254 -3.87 -1.74 6.17
C GLU A 254 -4.96 -2.67 5.63
N MET A 255 -5.07 -2.76 4.31
CA MET A 255 -6.03 -3.62 3.63
C MET A 255 -5.37 -4.38 2.48
N MET A 256 -5.75 -5.65 2.32
CA MET A 256 -5.32 -6.51 1.22
C MET A 256 -6.47 -7.38 0.73
N THR A 257 -6.54 -7.60 -0.58
CA THR A 257 -7.47 -8.53 -1.22
C THR A 257 -6.72 -9.62 -1.97
N HIS A 258 -7.17 -10.87 -1.79
CA HIS A 258 -6.76 -12.02 -2.59
C HIS A 258 -7.75 -12.19 -3.74
N LEU A 259 -7.27 -12.21 -4.99
CA LEU A 259 -8.08 -12.40 -6.20
C LEU A 259 -7.73 -13.70 -6.92
N GLU A 260 -8.76 -14.37 -7.44
CA GLU A 260 -8.63 -15.57 -8.29
C GLU A 260 -9.54 -15.52 -9.53
N GLY A 261 -9.23 -16.36 -10.50
CA GLY A 261 -9.96 -16.48 -11.75
C GLY A 261 -9.39 -15.59 -12.87
N PRO A 262 -10.14 -15.37 -13.96
CA PRO A 262 -9.67 -14.66 -15.14
C PRO A 262 -9.13 -13.24 -14.88
N ILE A 263 -9.57 -12.56 -13.82
CA ILE A 263 -9.01 -11.27 -13.40
C ILE A 263 -7.48 -11.32 -13.15
N VAL A 264 -6.94 -12.49 -12.79
CA VAL A 264 -5.50 -12.67 -12.60
C VAL A 264 -4.72 -12.49 -13.91
N ASP A 265 -5.33 -12.75 -15.07
CA ASP A 265 -4.72 -12.43 -16.37
C ASP A 265 -4.55 -10.92 -16.57
N SER A 266 -5.51 -10.11 -16.11
CA SER A 266 -5.40 -8.65 -16.14
C SER A 266 -4.30 -8.12 -15.21
N LEU A 267 -4.19 -8.67 -14.00
CA LEU A 267 -3.14 -8.32 -13.05
C LEU A 267 -1.76 -8.80 -13.52
N TYR A 268 -1.69 -9.96 -14.16
CA TYR A 268 -0.46 -10.46 -14.78
C TYR A 268 -0.01 -9.58 -15.95
N ASP A 269 -0.93 -9.18 -16.83
CA ASP A 269 -0.65 -8.25 -17.94
C ASP A 269 -0.17 -6.89 -17.45
N MET A 270 -0.85 -6.33 -16.44
CA MET A 270 -0.44 -5.10 -15.77
C MET A 270 0.95 -5.24 -15.13
N ALA A 271 1.25 -6.37 -14.50
CA ALA A 271 2.54 -6.62 -13.88
C ALA A 271 3.67 -6.69 -14.92
N LEU A 272 3.43 -7.28 -16.09
CA LEU A 272 4.35 -7.25 -17.21
C LEU A 272 4.60 -5.83 -17.71
N ILE A 273 3.54 -5.04 -17.88
CA ILE A 273 3.62 -3.64 -18.33
C ILE A 273 4.43 -2.79 -17.34
N SER A 274 4.19 -2.98 -16.03
CA SER A 274 4.94 -2.31 -14.97
C SER A 274 6.41 -2.72 -14.97
N TRP A 275 6.71 -4.02 -15.11
CA TRP A 275 8.08 -4.53 -15.12
C TRP A 275 8.92 -3.97 -16.27
N HIS A 276 8.30 -3.81 -17.46
CA HIS A 276 8.83 -3.20 -18.68
C HIS A 276 10.02 -3.92 -19.35
N ASN A 277 11.05 -4.27 -18.57
CA ASN A 277 12.31 -4.86 -18.99
C ASN A 277 12.15 -6.28 -19.53
N LYS A 278 13.07 -6.71 -20.40
CA LYS A 278 13.18 -8.12 -20.81
C LYS A 278 13.28 -9.03 -19.57
N LEU A 279 12.49 -10.10 -19.55
CA LEU A 279 12.48 -11.11 -18.49
C LEU A 279 13.59 -12.14 -18.76
N ASP A 280 14.43 -12.42 -17.76
CA ASP A 280 15.50 -13.42 -17.86
C ASP A 280 15.67 -14.21 -16.55
N PRO A 281 15.28 -15.50 -16.49
CA PRO A 281 14.55 -16.22 -17.53
C PRO A 281 13.13 -15.65 -17.71
N PRO A 282 12.45 -15.98 -18.83
CA PRO A 282 11.03 -15.71 -18.99
C PRO A 282 10.18 -16.34 -17.87
N LEU A 283 8.99 -15.80 -17.65
CA LEU A 283 8.04 -16.34 -16.67
C LEU A 283 7.47 -17.68 -17.17
N PRO A 284 7.62 -18.79 -16.43
CA PRO A 284 7.18 -20.12 -16.85
C PRO A 284 5.68 -20.25 -17.17
N SER A 285 4.83 -19.38 -16.62
CA SER A 285 3.37 -19.40 -16.82
C SER A 285 2.91 -18.46 -17.94
N HIS A 286 3.83 -17.94 -18.76
CA HIS A 286 3.51 -17.04 -19.87
C HIS A 286 2.44 -17.59 -20.83
N ASN A 287 2.37 -18.91 -21.03
CA ASN A 287 1.40 -19.59 -21.90
C ASN A 287 0.28 -20.34 -21.15
N SER A 288 0.13 -20.14 -19.84
CA SER A 288 -0.86 -20.81 -18.99
C SER A 288 -1.80 -19.77 -18.36
N PRO A 289 -2.74 -19.19 -19.13
CA PRO A 289 -3.60 -18.11 -18.65
C PRO A 289 -4.53 -18.55 -17.51
N ALA A 290 -4.77 -17.64 -16.57
CA ALA A 290 -5.61 -17.88 -15.40
C ALA A 290 -7.04 -18.29 -15.78
N ALA A 291 -7.55 -17.76 -16.90
CA ALA A 291 -8.85 -18.12 -17.46
C ALA A 291 -9.02 -19.62 -17.76
N GLN A 292 -7.93 -20.38 -17.84
CA GLN A 292 -7.94 -21.84 -18.04
C GLN A 292 -7.66 -22.63 -16.73
N GLY A 293 -7.20 -21.98 -15.66
CA GLY A 293 -6.79 -22.62 -14.41
C GLY A 293 -7.92 -22.84 -13.39
N GLY A 294 -9.04 -22.12 -13.54
CA GLY A 294 -10.17 -22.15 -12.61
C GLY A 294 -9.87 -21.50 -11.25
N ILE A 295 -10.81 -21.63 -10.31
CA ILE A 295 -10.70 -21.08 -8.95
C ILE A 295 -10.11 -22.16 -8.03
N GLY A 296 -8.99 -21.85 -7.38
CA GLY A 296 -8.25 -22.74 -6.49
C GLY A 296 -8.88 -22.83 -5.10
N SER A 297 -9.09 -21.70 -4.42
CA SER A 297 -9.49 -21.70 -3.00
C SER A 297 -10.85 -22.35 -2.74
N PHE A 298 -11.84 -22.09 -3.60
CA PHE A 298 -13.21 -22.63 -3.44
C PHE A 298 -13.34 -24.14 -3.68
N LYS A 299 -12.31 -24.79 -4.25
CA LYS A 299 -12.28 -26.24 -4.45
C LYS A 299 -11.78 -27.01 -3.23
N THR A 300 -11.23 -26.32 -2.22
CA THR A 300 -10.77 -26.97 -1.00
C THR A 300 -11.97 -27.26 -0.08
N GLU A 301 -12.07 -28.49 0.43
CA GLU A 301 -13.14 -28.86 1.37
C GLU A 301 -13.09 -27.98 2.63
N ASN A 302 -11.87 -27.60 3.06
CA ASN A 302 -11.64 -26.75 4.22
C ASN A 302 -12.18 -25.32 4.05
N HIS A 303 -12.08 -24.71 2.85
CA HIS A 303 -12.65 -23.36 2.66
C HIS A 303 -14.17 -23.38 2.76
N ASN A 304 -14.82 -24.43 2.24
CA ASN A 304 -16.26 -24.62 2.35
C ASN A 304 -16.70 -24.91 3.79
N ALA A 305 -15.91 -25.68 4.52
CA ALA A 305 -16.20 -26.05 5.90
C ALA A 305 -16.27 -24.81 6.81
N MET A 306 -15.53 -23.75 6.49
CA MET A 306 -15.55 -22.49 7.24
C MET A 306 -16.93 -21.84 7.27
N PHE A 307 -17.92 -22.26 6.47
CA PHE A 307 -19.20 -21.56 6.34
C PHE A 307 -20.46 -22.39 6.65
N GLY A 308 -21.39 -21.77 7.36
CA GLY A 308 -22.78 -22.14 7.63
C GLY A 308 -23.58 -22.35 6.35
N ARG A 309 -24.73 -23.02 6.46
CA ARG A 309 -25.67 -23.11 5.32
C ARG A 309 -26.24 -21.75 4.91
N ASP A 310 -26.16 -20.77 5.80
CA ASP A 310 -26.57 -19.38 5.65
C ASP A 310 -25.39 -18.45 5.25
N GLY A 311 -24.19 -19.01 5.04
CA GLY A 311 -22.98 -18.24 4.71
C GLY A 311 -22.32 -17.54 5.91
N SER A 312 -22.82 -17.73 7.14
CA SER A 312 -22.09 -17.36 8.36
C SER A 312 -20.81 -18.17 8.48
N LEU A 313 -19.81 -17.73 9.25
CA LEU A 313 -18.63 -18.57 9.50
C LEU A 313 -19.01 -19.83 10.34
N ARG A 314 -18.15 -20.83 10.47
CA ARG A 314 -18.27 -22.00 11.35
C ARG A 314 -17.01 -22.12 12.19
N GLY A 315 -17.14 -22.72 13.37
CA GLY A 315 -16.04 -22.95 14.32
C GLY A 315 -15.07 -24.04 13.87
N ASP A 316 -14.48 -23.89 12.69
CA ASP A 316 -13.56 -24.88 12.14
C ASP A 316 -12.24 -24.92 12.91
N SER A 317 -11.88 -26.14 13.31
CA SER A 317 -10.57 -26.47 13.85
C SER A 317 -9.60 -26.72 12.70
N ALA A 318 -8.55 -25.90 12.58
CA ALA A 318 -7.49 -26.10 11.60
C ALA A 318 -6.92 -27.54 11.69
N THR A 319 -7.02 -28.29 10.60
CA THR A 319 -6.32 -29.58 10.48
C THR A 319 -4.91 -29.30 10.00
N ILE A 320 -3.96 -29.12 10.94
CA ILE A 320 -2.54 -29.11 10.58
C ILE A 320 -2.18 -30.52 10.11
N GLN A 321 -1.82 -30.70 8.84
CA GLN A 321 -1.24 -31.96 8.40
C GLN A 321 0.10 -32.18 9.16
N PRO A 322 0.31 -33.34 9.82
CA PRO A 322 1.53 -33.61 10.59
C PRO A 322 2.83 -33.69 9.78
N ASP A 323 2.75 -33.59 8.45
CA ASP A 323 3.86 -33.95 7.58
C ASP A 323 4.85 -32.78 7.45
N HIS A 324 6.04 -33.00 8.04
CA HIS A 324 7.22 -32.15 8.17
C HIS A 324 7.39 -31.33 9.46
N ILE A 325 6.93 -31.83 10.62
CA ILE A 325 7.56 -31.48 11.91
C ILE A 325 8.95 -32.17 12.00
N THR A 326 9.87 -31.82 11.11
CA THR A 326 11.29 -31.81 11.50
C THR A 326 11.47 -30.55 12.32
N GLU A 327 11.95 -30.66 13.57
CA GLU A 327 12.31 -29.50 14.42
C GLU A 327 12.91 -28.38 13.56
N GLN A 328 12.11 -27.36 13.26
CA GLN A 328 12.61 -26.16 12.60
C GLN A 328 13.41 -25.43 13.67
N LYS A 329 14.72 -25.70 13.73
CA LYS A 329 15.62 -24.79 14.44
C LYS A 329 15.51 -23.45 13.74
N ALA A 330 15.05 -22.43 14.47
CA ALA A 330 15.17 -21.04 14.07
C ALA A 330 16.56 -20.83 13.47
N TYR A 331 16.63 -20.23 12.28
CA TYR A 331 17.88 -20.00 11.56
C TYR A 331 18.83 -19.21 12.45
N GLY A 332 19.71 -19.92 13.16
CA GLY A 332 20.76 -19.32 13.95
C GLY A 332 21.69 -18.61 12.99
N HIS A 333 21.78 -17.28 13.11
CA HIS A 333 22.81 -16.52 12.45
C HIS A 333 24.17 -17.11 12.88
N MET A 334 24.79 -17.92 12.02
CA MET A 334 26.18 -18.30 12.22
C MET A 334 27.01 -17.05 11.97
N SER A 335 27.49 -16.44 13.06
CA SER A 335 28.58 -15.48 12.98
C SER A 335 29.73 -16.17 12.24
N ARG A 336 30.10 -15.64 11.06
CA ARG A 336 31.23 -16.17 10.30
C ARG A 336 32.51 -15.83 11.07
N ASP A 337 33.13 -16.85 11.66
CA ASP A 337 34.49 -16.75 12.21
C ASP A 337 35.44 -16.29 11.11
N SER A 338 35.83 -15.01 11.20
CA SER A 338 36.83 -14.39 10.34
C SER A 338 38.24 -14.83 10.76
N LYS A 339 38.55 -16.13 10.66
CA LYS A 339 39.94 -16.66 10.76
C LYS A 339 40.01 -18.15 10.41
N ARG A 340 40.12 -18.47 9.12
CA ARG A 340 40.92 -19.62 8.64
C ARG A 340 41.56 -19.31 7.30
N SER A 341 42.80 -18.86 7.36
CA SER A 341 43.72 -18.85 6.22
C SER A 341 44.25 -20.27 5.96
N GLY A 342 44.32 -20.66 4.70
CA GLY A 342 45.27 -21.65 4.20
C GLY A 342 44.69 -22.93 3.63
N VAL A 343 44.27 -22.91 2.36
CA VAL A 343 44.36 -24.09 1.49
C VAL A 343 45.13 -23.69 0.24
N LYS A 344 46.23 -24.43 0.01
CA LYS A 344 47.20 -24.26 -1.07
C LYS A 344 46.56 -24.60 -2.42
N PHE A 345 46.68 -23.69 -3.39
CA PHE A 345 46.45 -24.01 -4.80
C PHE A 345 47.71 -24.68 -5.36
N ALA A 346 47.56 -25.89 -5.89
CA ALA A 346 48.56 -26.53 -6.73
C ALA A 346 48.44 -25.97 -8.15
N GLY A 347 49.57 -25.49 -8.69
CA GLY A 347 49.65 -24.84 -9.99
C GLY A 347 49.57 -25.82 -11.19
N PRO A 348 49.40 -25.27 -12.42
CA PRO A 348 49.23 -26.04 -13.64
C PRO A 348 50.57 -26.31 -14.36
N SER A 349 50.65 -27.43 -15.08
CA SER A 349 51.80 -27.77 -15.93
C SER A 349 51.46 -27.69 -17.43
N ASN A 350 52.12 -26.73 -18.09
CA ASN A 350 52.74 -26.69 -19.43
C ASN A 350 52.01 -27.18 -20.71
N GLY A 351 52.03 -26.29 -21.71
CA GLY A 351 51.95 -26.61 -23.15
C GLY A 351 52.02 -25.37 -24.06
N ALA A 352 53.24 -24.99 -24.49
CA ALA A 352 53.71 -24.20 -25.66
C ALA A 352 52.66 -23.52 -26.59
N ALA A 353 52.70 -22.20 -26.88
CA ALA A 353 53.65 -21.39 -27.66
C ALA A 353 53.01 -20.87 -28.98
N ASN A 354 52.86 -19.55 -29.14
CA ASN A 354 53.29 -18.80 -30.33
C ASN A 354 52.98 -17.29 -30.24
N THR A 355 53.80 -16.53 -30.97
CA THR A 355 54.16 -15.11 -30.85
C THR A 355 53.53 -14.19 -31.90
N ASN A 356 53.71 -12.87 -31.68
CA ASN A 356 53.69 -11.71 -32.62
C ASN A 356 52.32 -11.03 -32.83
N SER A 357 52.15 -9.69 -32.93
CA SER A 357 53.01 -8.48 -33.09
C SER A 357 52.15 -7.25 -32.73
N ALA A 358 52.58 -6.29 -31.89
CA ALA A 358 53.29 -5.03 -32.16
C ALA A 358 52.55 -3.91 -32.94
N GLN A 359 52.51 -2.71 -32.31
CA GLN A 359 52.55 -1.28 -32.80
C GLN A 359 51.51 -0.43 -32.03
N LEU A 360 51.83 0.52 -31.14
CA LEU A 360 52.80 1.65 -31.03
C LEU A 360 52.44 2.89 -31.88
N LYS A 361 51.97 3.97 -31.21
CA LYS A 361 52.45 5.37 -31.23
C LYS A 361 51.36 6.33 -30.71
N VAL A 362 51.56 7.48 -30.03
CA VAL A 362 52.62 8.18 -29.26
C VAL A 362 52.36 9.71 -29.40
N LEU A 363 52.32 10.42 -28.26
CA LEU A 363 52.65 11.86 -28.01
C LEU A 363 51.78 12.95 -28.70
N THR A 364 51.54 14.18 -28.22
CA THR A 364 52.11 15.11 -27.20
C THR A 364 51.17 16.34 -27.11
N GLY A 365 50.88 16.98 -25.96
CA GLY A 365 51.51 18.23 -25.42
C GLY A 365 51.12 19.54 -26.16
N LEU A 366 50.96 20.77 -25.62
CA LEU A 366 51.12 21.43 -24.31
C LEU A 366 50.67 22.93 -24.46
N ASN A 367 50.26 23.56 -23.35
CA ASN A 367 50.28 25.03 -23.01
C ASN A 367 49.35 26.02 -23.80
N THR A 368 48.83 27.15 -23.28
CA THR A 368 49.38 28.20 -22.38
C THR A 368 48.27 29.20 -21.94
N ILE A 369 48.53 30.01 -20.89
CA ILE A 369 47.66 31.01 -20.21
C ILE A 369 47.91 32.45 -20.72
N ASN A 370 46.89 33.34 -20.73
CA ASN A 370 46.97 34.76 -20.27
C ASN A 370 45.65 35.58 -20.36
N ASN A 371 45.29 36.24 -19.23
CA ASN A 371 44.79 37.62 -18.97
C ASN A 371 44.32 38.50 -20.17
N SER A 372 43.32 39.40 -20.14
CA SER A 372 42.66 40.21 -19.10
C SER A 372 41.65 41.23 -19.73
N VAL A 373 40.81 41.87 -18.89
CA VAL A 373 40.17 43.23 -19.01
C VAL A 373 38.74 43.35 -19.61
N GLN A 374 37.84 43.96 -18.81
CA GLN A 374 36.50 44.51 -19.16
C GLN A 374 36.57 46.00 -19.57
N PRO A 375 35.49 46.60 -20.13
CA PRO A 375 34.60 47.42 -19.27
C PRO A 375 33.09 47.44 -19.62
N PHE A 376 32.28 47.49 -18.55
CA PHE A 376 31.06 48.29 -18.25
C PHE A 376 29.96 48.62 -19.29
N GLY A 377 28.70 48.34 -18.89
CA GLY A 377 27.45 48.93 -19.40
C GLY A 377 26.18 48.33 -18.77
N GLU A 378 25.58 49.08 -17.83
CA GLU A 378 24.28 48.99 -17.08
C GLU A 378 23.04 48.45 -17.87
N VAL A 379 21.94 47.87 -17.36
CA VAL A 379 21.31 47.69 -16.02
C VAL A 379 19.98 46.86 -16.14
N TYR A 380 19.54 46.21 -15.04
CA TYR A 380 18.24 45.56 -14.70
C TYR A 380 17.81 44.22 -15.37
N GLU A 381 17.98 43.11 -14.62
CA GLU A 381 16.95 42.11 -14.22
C GLU A 381 17.67 40.86 -13.70
N ASP A 382 17.70 40.64 -12.37
CA ASP A 382 18.09 39.36 -11.78
C ASP A 382 17.63 39.26 -10.31
N GLU A 383 16.66 38.40 -10.03
CA GLU A 383 16.60 37.67 -8.75
C GLU A 383 15.80 36.36 -8.89
N VAL A 384 16.11 35.55 -9.92
CA VAL A 384 15.73 34.12 -9.98
C VAL A 384 16.83 33.34 -10.72
N ASP A 385 18.05 33.28 -10.18
CA ASP A 385 19.03 32.28 -10.62
C ASP A 385 20.22 32.13 -9.65
N HIS A 386 19.98 31.60 -8.45
CA HIS A 386 21.05 31.12 -7.56
C HIS A 386 20.62 29.91 -6.70
N ILE A 387 20.31 28.78 -7.34
CA ILE A 387 20.48 27.44 -6.74
C ILE A 387 20.95 26.46 -7.84
N THR A 388 22.10 26.71 -8.46
CA THR A 388 22.62 25.79 -9.51
C THR A 388 24.14 25.75 -9.63
N ASN A 389 24.93 26.23 -8.66
CA ASN A 389 26.39 26.09 -8.71
C ASN A 389 27.00 25.81 -7.33
N GLY A 390 26.86 24.57 -6.87
CA GLY A 390 27.44 24.08 -5.61
C GLY A 390 27.90 22.63 -5.68
N VAL A 391 28.36 22.14 -6.83
CA VAL A 391 29.00 20.82 -6.95
C VAL A 391 30.13 20.89 -7.98
N GLU A 392 31.10 21.78 -7.78
CA GLU A 392 32.37 21.69 -8.51
C GLU A 392 33.45 22.50 -7.77
N GLN A 393 33.98 21.93 -6.68
CA GLN A 393 35.36 22.13 -6.18
C GLN A 393 35.54 21.43 -4.83
N THR A 394 35.76 20.12 -4.86
CA THR A 394 36.54 19.42 -3.81
C THR A 394 37.12 18.12 -4.37
N LYS A 395 38.02 18.25 -5.33
CA LYS A 395 39.04 17.24 -5.60
C LYS A 395 40.37 17.96 -5.65
N LEU A 396 41.19 17.75 -4.61
CA LEU A 396 42.63 17.49 -4.65
C LEU A 396 43.19 17.65 -3.22
N ASN A 397 44.03 16.67 -2.85
CA ASN A 397 44.83 16.52 -1.63
C ASN A 397 44.20 15.75 -0.45
N GLY A 398 44.77 14.58 -0.17
CA GLY A 398 44.54 13.81 1.05
C GLY A 398 44.96 12.35 0.90
N GLU A 399 46.25 12.11 1.13
CA GLU A 399 46.92 10.80 1.05
C GLU A 399 46.27 9.72 1.94
N ALA A 400 46.26 8.50 1.43
CA ALA A 400 45.80 7.31 2.13
C ALA A 400 46.73 6.97 3.32
N LYS A 401 46.16 6.88 4.52
CA LYS A 401 46.74 6.11 5.63
C LYS A 401 45.78 5.00 6.02
N ASN A 402 46.25 3.76 5.86
CA ASN A 402 45.67 2.55 6.42
C ASN A 402 45.60 2.67 7.94
N ALA A 403 44.39 2.62 8.49
CA ALA A 403 44.14 2.26 9.88
C ALA A 403 43.02 1.22 9.87
N GLY A 404 43.37 -0.01 10.22
CA GLY A 404 42.39 -1.06 10.49
C GLY A 404 41.51 -0.65 11.65
N LEU A 405 40.21 -0.75 11.46
CA LEU A 405 39.22 -0.55 12.51
C LEU A 405 38.29 -1.75 12.50
N GLU A 406 38.28 -2.40 13.66
CA GLU A 406 37.46 -3.52 14.05
C GLU A 406 35.97 -3.16 13.91
N SER A 407 35.18 -4.20 13.67
CA SER A 407 33.73 -4.16 13.52
C SER A 407 33.04 -3.65 14.78
N GLU A 408 32.58 -2.40 14.79
CA GLU A 408 31.47 -1.92 15.62
C GLU A 408 30.97 -0.55 15.10
N ASN A 409 29.65 -0.41 14.96
CA ASN A 409 28.90 0.84 14.68
C ASN A 409 29.14 1.59 13.36
N ILE A 410 28.77 0.97 12.23
CA ILE A 410 28.32 1.70 11.03
C ILE A 410 26.81 1.44 10.88
N GLY A 411 25.97 2.10 11.70
CA GLY A 411 24.57 1.69 11.89
C GLY A 411 23.48 2.73 11.61
N ILE A 412 23.78 4.04 11.53
CA ILE A 412 22.73 5.08 11.60
C ILE A 412 22.88 6.14 10.50
N ALA A 413 24.09 6.64 10.26
CA ALA A 413 24.33 7.70 9.27
C ALA A 413 24.01 7.30 7.82
N ALA A 414 24.36 6.06 7.43
CA ALA A 414 24.03 5.53 6.11
C ALA A 414 22.51 5.36 5.90
N ARG A 415 21.80 4.87 6.92
CA ARG A 415 20.33 4.71 6.91
C ARG A 415 19.62 6.06 6.84
N LEU A 416 20.10 7.07 7.58
CA LEU A 416 19.56 8.43 7.55
C LEU A 416 19.74 9.10 6.17
N GLN A 417 20.92 8.96 5.57
CA GLN A 417 21.18 9.50 4.23
C GLN A 417 20.32 8.82 3.15
N GLU A 418 20.03 7.54 3.33
CA GLU A 418 19.20 6.75 2.43
C GLU A 418 17.70 7.06 2.57
N ASN A 419 17.19 7.19 3.80
CA ASN A 419 15.82 7.63 4.06
C ASN A 419 15.57 9.05 3.52
N ALA A 420 16.55 9.97 3.66
CA ALA A 420 16.45 11.31 3.09
C ALA A 420 16.36 11.32 1.56
N ARG A 421 16.97 10.34 0.87
CA ARG A 421 16.85 10.18 -0.59
C ARG A 421 15.50 9.60 -0.99
N ALA A 422 15.01 8.57 -0.29
CA ALA A 422 13.69 7.97 -0.57
C ALA A 422 12.53 8.95 -0.35
N VAL A 423 12.59 9.78 0.70
CA VAL A 423 11.58 10.81 0.99
C VAL A 423 11.58 11.93 -0.06
N ALA A 424 12.74 12.32 -0.57
CA ALA A 424 12.85 13.35 -1.62
C ALA A 424 12.26 12.90 -2.97
N THR A 425 12.12 11.59 -3.20
CA THR A 425 11.69 11.03 -4.48
C THR A 425 10.28 10.43 -4.44
N THR A 426 9.87 9.79 -3.34
CA THR A 426 8.58 9.08 -3.26
C THR A 426 7.44 9.90 -2.68
N GLY A 427 7.74 11.01 -1.98
CA GLY A 427 6.73 11.80 -1.27
C GLY A 427 6.12 11.11 -0.04
N ASP A 428 6.44 9.84 0.22
CA ASP A 428 6.00 9.07 1.39
C ASP A 428 6.93 9.32 2.58
N ILE A 429 6.38 9.80 3.70
CA ILE A 429 7.11 10.50 4.77
C ILE A 429 7.20 9.67 6.07
N GLU A 430 6.55 8.52 6.16
CA GLU A 430 6.59 7.70 7.39
C GLU A 430 8.02 7.20 7.77
N HIS A 431 8.94 7.17 6.81
CA HIS A 431 10.13 6.28 6.82
C HIS A 431 11.40 6.86 7.45
N VAL A 432 11.32 8.00 8.14
CA VAL A 432 12.50 8.58 8.82
C VAL A 432 12.68 7.96 10.21
N VAL A 433 13.75 7.15 10.36
CA VAL A 433 14.23 6.62 11.65
C VAL A 433 15.13 7.64 12.35
N HIS A 434 14.80 8.01 13.58
CA HIS A 434 15.63 8.86 14.45
C HIS A 434 16.38 8.02 15.48
N PRO A 435 17.67 8.29 15.77
CA PRO A 435 18.28 7.75 16.98
C PRO A 435 17.56 8.32 18.20
N GLU A 436 17.19 7.46 19.16
CA GLU A 436 16.72 7.91 20.46
C GLU A 436 17.77 8.79 21.15
N PRO A 437 17.37 9.86 21.86
CA PRO A 437 18.32 10.60 22.68
C PRO A 437 18.82 9.68 23.80
N GLU A 438 20.14 9.49 23.86
CA GLU A 438 20.81 8.74 24.92
C GLU A 438 20.30 9.17 26.30
N HIS A 439 19.81 8.18 27.06
CA HIS A 439 19.54 8.30 28.49
C HIS A 439 20.83 8.71 29.22
N THR A 440 21.01 10.01 29.46
CA THR A 440 21.93 10.48 30.49
C THR A 440 21.30 10.21 31.85
N GLY A 441 21.57 9.02 32.37
CA GLY A 441 21.29 8.67 33.76
C GLY A 441 22.11 9.56 34.69
N ARG A 442 21.46 10.50 35.39
CA ARG A 442 21.84 11.01 36.71
C ARG A 442 20.78 12.01 37.21
N LEU A 443 19.74 11.50 37.87
CA LEU A 443 19.18 12.11 39.10
C LEU A 443 18.14 11.17 39.74
N SER A 444 18.59 10.02 40.24
CA SER A 444 17.83 9.22 41.20
C SER A 444 18.61 9.18 42.51
N ASN A 445 18.37 10.16 43.37
CA ASN A 445 18.56 10.13 44.83
C ASN A 445 18.16 11.50 45.39
N LEU A 446 17.29 11.51 46.40
CA LEU A 446 16.47 12.63 46.95
C LEU A 446 15.06 12.59 46.32
N ILE A 447 14.00 12.05 46.93
CA ILE A 447 13.63 11.95 48.35
C ILE A 447 12.71 10.71 48.49
N ARG A 448 13.18 9.71 49.24
CA ARG A 448 12.30 8.80 50.00
C ARG A 448 12.12 9.46 51.36
N ASP A 449 10.90 9.85 51.69
CA ASP A 449 10.26 9.71 53.00
C ASP A 449 9.10 10.71 53.12
N LYS A 450 7.88 10.17 53.00
CA LYS A 450 6.86 10.22 54.07
C LYS A 450 5.55 9.59 53.57
N LYS A 451 5.27 8.41 54.12
CA LYS A 451 3.90 7.88 54.22
C LYS A 451 3.09 8.79 55.15
N ALA A 452 1.90 9.16 54.73
CA ALA A 452 0.81 9.50 55.64
C ALA A 452 -0.50 8.94 55.07
N THR A 453 -1.01 7.95 55.80
CA THR A 453 -2.37 7.41 55.79
C THR A 453 -3.42 8.51 55.94
N GLN A 454 -4.45 8.50 55.08
CA GLN A 454 -5.79 8.93 55.47
C GLN A 454 -6.85 8.22 54.62
N GLN A 455 -7.59 7.33 55.29
CA GLN A 455 -8.91 6.86 54.86
C GLN A 455 -9.92 8.00 55.04
N SER A 456 -10.77 8.24 54.04
CA SER A 456 -12.10 8.84 54.24
C SER A 456 -12.98 8.44 53.05
N ILE A 457 -13.85 7.45 53.23
CA ILE A 457 -15.31 7.62 53.37
C ILE A 457 -15.95 8.11 52.06
N ILE A 458 -16.57 7.16 51.35
CA ILE A 458 -17.52 7.37 50.26
C ILE A 458 -18.86 7.77 50.91
N PRO A 459 -19.47 8.93 50.57
CA PRO A 459 -20.89 9.15 50.80
C PRO A 459 -21.67 8.89 49.51
N SER A 460 -22.56 7.91 49.58
CA SER A 460 -23.74 7.78 48.74
C SER A 460 -24.63 9.02 48.88
N ILE A 461 -25.00 9.69 47.78
CA ILE A 461 -26.12 10.63 47.76
C ILE A 461 -26.98 10.41 46.51
N ASP A 462 -28.27 10.29 46.82
CA ASP A 462 -29.43 10.10 45.98
C ASP A 462 -29.69 11.18 44.91
N ALA A 463 -30.50 10.75 43.95
CA ALA A 463 -31.13 11.55 42.91
C ALA A 463 -31.93 12.75 43.44
N SER A 464 -31.69 13.93 42.87
CA SER A 464 -32.76 14.86 42.49
C SER A 464 -32.27 15.94 41.49
N THR A 465 -32.90 15.91 40.33
CA THR A 465 -33.23 17.02 39.41
C THR A 465 -32.47 18.35 39.53
N ASN A 466 -31.65 18.67 38.53
CA ASN A 466 -31.62 19.99 37.91
C ASN A 466 -31.09 19.90 36.47
N GLY A 467 -31.86 20.47 35.55
CA GLY A 467 -31.69 20.32 34.10
C GLY A 467 -30.43 20.99 33.56
N ILE A 468 -29.57 20.16 32.97
CA ILE A 468 -28.69 20.49 31.87
C ILE A 468 -28.88 19.32 30.90
N ASN A 469 -29.32 19.60 29.66
CA ASN A 469 -29.40 18.60 28.60
C ASN A 469 -27.98 18.08 28.30
N SER A 470 -27.56 17.03 29.00
CA SER A 470 -26.44 16.19 28.60
C SER A 470 -26.87 15.41 27.37
N THR A 471 -26.31 15.74 26.21
CA THR A 471 -26.40 14.87 25.04
C THR A 471 -25.80 13.52 25.39
N ASP A 472 -26.58 12.48 25.12
CA ASP A 472 -26.30 11.04 25.22
C ASP A 472 -24.87 10.65 24.78
N PRO A 473 -24.35 9.49 25.23
CA PRO A 473 -23.02 9.04 24.86
C PRO A 473 -22.86 9.03 23.32
N THR A 474 -21.79 9.65 22.86
CA THR A 474 -21.44 9.93 21.46
C THR A 474 -21.23 8.63 20.67
N GLY A 475 -22.32 7.97 20.27
CA GLY A 475 -22.30 6.91 19.27
C GLY A 475 -22.45 7.49 17.85
N PRO A 476 -22.12 6.71 16.80
CA PRO A 476 -22.29 7.13 15.40
C PRO A 476 -23.71 7.61 15.14
N ASP A 477 -23.89 8.62 14.29
CA ASP A 477 -25.24 9.08 13.93
C ASP A 477 -26.11 7.98 13.27
N ALA A 478 -27.42 8.23 13.14
CA ALA A 478 -28.36 7.22 12.66
C ALA A 478 -28.04 6.69 11.25
N LYS A 479 -27.51 7.54 10.37
CA LYS A 479 -27.12 7.17 9.00
C LYS A 479 -25.86 6.31 8.99
N THR A 480 -24.90 6.66 9.83
CA THR A 480 -23.68 5.86 10.04
C THR A 480 -24.04 4.48 10.59
N ARG A 481 -24.92 4.39 11.59
CA ARG A 481 -25.41 3.09 12.09
C ARG A 481 -26.10 2.27 11.02
N GLN A 482 -26.95 2.90 10.21
CA GLN A 482 -27.64 2.23 9.11
C GLN A 482 -26.64 1.67 8.09
N PHE A 483 -25.64 2.47 7.68
CA PHE A 483 -24.60 2.03 6.75
C PHE A 483 -23.80 0.85 7.32
N LEU A 484 -23.34 0.94 8.56
CA LEU A 484 -22.57 -0.14 9.20
C LEU A 484 -23.40 -1.43 9.34
N SER A 485 -24.68 -1.31 9.71
CA SER A 485 -25.59 -2.46 9.82
C SER A 485 -25.86 -3.18 8.50
N ALA A 486 -25.62 -2.53 7.35
CA ALA A 486 -25.74 -3.19 6.05
C ALA A 486 -24.71 -4.31 5.88
N GLY A 487 -23.58 -4.21 6.60
CA GLY A 487 -22.51 -5.20 6.63
C GLY A 487 -22.70 -6.31 7.66
N ASP A 488 -23.60 -6.17 8.66
CA ASP A 488 -23.67 -7.07 9.81
C ASP A 488 -23.71 -8.56 9.42
N GLN A 489 -22.61 -9.26 9.68
CA GLN A 489 -22.51 -10.71 9.53
C GLN A 489 -22.55 -11.37 10.91
N GLN A 490 -23.33 -12.44 11.05
CA GLN A 490 -23.32 -13.23 12.28
C GLN A 490 -22.04 -14.06 12.34
N LEU A 491 -21.17 -13.73 13.29
CA LEU A 491 -20.05 -14.59 13.68
C LEU A 491 -20.54 -15.63 14.68
N PRO A 492 -20.26 -16.93 14.49
CA PRO A 492 -20.57 -17.93 15.50
C PRO A 492 -19.82 -17.65 16.79
N GLN A 493 -20.52 -17.76 17.90
CA GLN A 493 -19.92 -17.59 19.23
C GLN A 493 -18.77 -18.57 19.50
N SER A 494 -18.79 -19.76 18.87
CA SER A 494 -17.69 -20.72 18.97
C SER A 494 -16.37 -20.21 18.35
N GLN A 495 -16.43 -19.37 17.32
CA GLN A 495 -15.23 -18.74 16.73
C GLN A 495 -14.63 -17.68 17.66
N ILE A 496 -15.48 -17.01 18.43
CA ILE A 496 -15.11 -15.97 19.39
C ILE A 496 -14.55 -16.58 20.68
N GLU A 497 -15.16 -17.65 21.19
CA GLU A 497 -14.76 -18.26 22.46
C GLU A 497 -13.64 -19.29 22.30
N HIS A 498 -13.59 -19.98 21.15
CA HIS A 498 -12.69 -21.11 20.89
C HIS A 498 -12.15 -21.10 19.44
N PRO A 499 -11.31 -20.12 19.05
CA PRO A 499 -10.77 -20.03 17.68
C PRO A 499 -9.81 -21.17 17.32
N ALA A 500 -9.37 -21.96 18.31
CA ALA A 500 -8.53 -23.14 18.12
C ALA A 500 -9.17 -24.37 18.79
N PRO A 501 -8.99 -25.59 18.23
CA PRO A 501 -9.44 -26.82 18.85
C PRO A 501 -8.82 -27.01 20.24
N THR A 502 -9.64 -27.44 21.19
CA THR A 502 -9.19 -27.79 22.54
C THR A 502 -8.09 -28.86 22.46
N ASN A 503 -6.90 -28.51 22.96
CA ASN A 503 -5.63 -29.27 22.97
C ASN A 503 -4.60 -29.04 21.84
N ASN A 504 -4.82 -28.16 20.86
CA ASN A 504 -3.78 -27.79 19.89
C ASN A 504 -3.56 -26.26 19.85
N ALA A 505 -2.50 -25.79 20.51
CA ALA A 505 -2.08 -24.39 20.38
C ALA A 505 -1.62 -24.13 18.94
N LEU A 506 -2.19 -23.13 18.28
CA LEU A 506 -1.71 -22.61 17.00
C LEU A 506 -0.72 -21.48 17.30
N PRO A 507 0.60 -21.74 17.33
CA PRO A 507 1.58 -20.68 17.55
C PRO A 507 1.47 -19.62 16.45
N GLU A 508 1.72 -18.38 16.83
CA GLU A 508 1.73 -17.26 15.90
C GLU A 508 2.83 -17.45 14.85
N HIS A 509 2.51 -17.24 13.57
CA HIS A 509 3.53 -17.20 12.53
C HIS A 509 4.37 -15.93 12.74
N THR A 510 5.60 -16.07 13.24
CA THR A 510 6.53 -14.94 13.41
C THR A 510 7.73 -15.06 12.48
N THR A 511 8.60 -14.05 12.45
CA THR A 511 9.85 -14.11 11.68
C THR A 511 10.94 -14.99 12.32
N ASP A 512 10.79 -15.34 13.60
CA ASP A 512 11.72 -16.19 14.33
C ASP A 512 11.18 -17.62 14.51
N ASP A 513 9.87 -17.79 14.45
CA ASP A 513 9.15 -19.06 14.49
C ASP A 513 8.12 -19.11 13.34
N PRO A 514 8.56 -19.45 12.11
CA PRO A 514 7.69 -19.40 10.95
C PRO A 514 6.74 -20.61 10.86
N HIS A 515 5.45 -20.36 10.63
CA HIS A 515 4.43 -21.39 10.45
C HIS A 515 3.71 -21.15 9.13
N TYR A 516 3.91 -22.05 8.16
CA TYR A 516 3.31 -21.92 6.82
C TYR A 516 2.09 -22.83 6.69
N ASP A 517 0.91 -22.22 6.65
CA ASP A 517 -0.36 -22.90 6.51
C ASP A 517 -0.62 -23.30 5.05
N VAL A 518 -1.30 -24.44 4.87
CA VAL A 518 -1.55 -25.02 3.54
C VAL A 518 -2.70 -24.33 2.79
N ASP A 519 -3.67 -23.76 3.51
CA ASP A 519 -4.87 -23.13 2.97
C ASP A 519 -5.30 -21.91 3.79
N ILE A 520 -6.26 -21.14 3.26
CA ILE A 520 -6.79 -19.92 3.90
C ILE A 520 -7.42 -20.23 5.26
N ALA A 521 -8.06 -21.39 5.43
CA ALA A 521 -8.72 -21.75 6.68
C ALA A 521 -7.72 -21.89 7.85
N GLY A 522 -6.57 -22.55 7.60
CA GLY A 522 -5.49 -22.61 8.58
C GLY A 522 -4.94 -21.23 8.96
N GLU A 523 -4.78 -20.36 7.96
CA GLU A 523 -4.33 -18.98 8.18
C GLU A 523 -5.31 -18.18 9.04
N VAL A 524 -6.60 -18.24 8.73
CA VAL A 524 -7.67 -17.57 9.49
C VAL A 524 -7.67 -18.02 10.94
N ALA A 525 -7.64 -19.34 11.20
CA ALA A 525 -7.64 -19.89 12.56
C ALA A 525 -6.40 -19.46 13.36
N ARG A 526 -5.21 -19.52 12.73
CA ARG A 526 -3.96 -19.12 13.37
C ARG A 526 -3.97 -17.64 13.72
N VAL A 527 -4.34 -16.77 12.79
CA VAL A 527 -4.39 -15.31 13.04
C VAL A 527 -5.48 -14.95 14.05
N GLN A 528 -6.66 -15.57 14.00
CA GLN A 528 -7.68 -15.32 15.01
C GLN A 528 -7.19 -15.68 16.42
N THR A 529 -6.45 -16.78 16.57
CA THR A 529 -5.82 -17.17 17.84
C THR A 529 -4.83 -16.12 18.38
N THR A 530 -4.24 -15.28 17.52
CA THR A 530 -3.33 -14.20 17.95
C THR A 530 -4.05 -13.02 18.58
N VAL A 531 -5.23 -12.67 18.07
CA VAL A 531 -6.04 -11.52 18.53
C VAL A 531 -7.06 -11.89 19.62
N SER A 532 -7.28 -13.18 19.87
CA SER A 532 -8.18 -13.62 20.94
C SER A 532 -7.54 -13.53 22.35
N PRO A 533 -8.35 -13.32 23.40
CA PRO A 533 -7.90 -13.24 24.78
C PRO A 533 -7.06 -14.43 25.26
N LYS A 534 -5.98 -14.16 26.00
CA LYS A 534 -5.16 -15.18 26.69
C LYS A 534 -5.16 -14.94 28.20
N ASN A 535 -5.26 -16.00 29.00
CA ASN A 535 -4.96 -15.99 30.45
C ASN A 535 -5.42 -14.74 31.24
N GLY A 536 -6.72 -14.44 31.24
CA GLY A 536 -7.27 -13.31 32.00
C GLY A 536 -7.14 -11.94 31.32
N GLU A 537 -6.58 -11.86 30.11
CA GLU A 537 -6.70 -10.70 29.22
C GLU A 537 -8.18 -10.44 28.84
N THR A 538 -8.53 -9.17 28.70
CA THR A 538 -9.72 -8.70 27.98
C THR A 538 -9.52 -8.80 26.46
N ARG A 539 -10.58 -8.62 25.66
CA ARG A 539 -10.46 -8.62 24.20
C ARG A 539 -9.60 -7.46 23.72
N LEU A 540 -9.77 -6.29 24.32
CA LEU A 540 -8.99 -5.11 23.95
C LEU A 540 -7.52 -5.20 24.36
N GLU A 541 -7.19 -5.90 25.45
CA GLU A 541 -5.78 -6.20 25.79
C GLU A 541 -5.14 -7.13 24.77
N ALA A 542 -5.87 -8.14 24.28
CA ALA A 542 -5.40 -9.01 23.21
C ALA A 542 -5.19 -8.26 21.88
N VAL A 543 -6.11 -7.36 21.52
CA VAL A 543 -5.95 -6.44 20.39
C VAL A 543 -4.74 -5.53 20.59
N THR A 544 -4.58 -4.92 21.76
CA THR A 544 -3.44 -4.04 22.07
C THR A 544 -2.11 -4.79 21.92
N ARG A 545 -2.05 -6.05 22.38
CA ARG A 545 -0.89 -6.93 22.20
C ARG A 545 -0.60 -7.16 20.71
N HIS A 546 -1.63 -7.44 19.90
CA HIS A 546 -1.50 -7.65 18.46
C HIS A 546 -1.01 -6.40 17.71
N LEU A 547 -1.56 -5.23 18.05
CA LEU A 547 -1.17 -3.95 17.45
C LEU A 547 0.22 -3.47 17.90
N ASN A 548 0.80 -4.07 18.94
CA ASN A 548 2.15 -3.77 19.45
C ASN A 548 3.20 -4.75 18.89
N HIS A 549 3.30 -4.85 17.57
CA HIS A 549 4.12 -5.87 16.92
C HIS A 549 5.57 -5.44 16.62
N THR A 550 5.82 -4.21 16.13
CA THR A 550 7.16 -3.80 15.68
C THR A 550 7.66 -2.54 16.38
N LYS A 551 7.03 -1.38 16.19
CA LYS A 551 7.59 -0.11 16.72
C LYS A 551 6.96 0.33 18.03
N ASN A 552 5.84 -0.26 18.42
CA ASN A 552 5.01 0.22 19.54
C ASN A 552 4.92 -0.71 20.73
N VAL A 553 5.95 -1.52 20.97
CA VAL A 553 6.02 -2.39 22.14
C VAL A 553 5.74 -1.61 23.43
N GLY A 554 4.71 -2.03 24.17
CA GLY A 554 4.30 -1.40 25.44
C GLY A 554 3.39 -0.18 25.32
N PHE A 555 2.94 0.20 24.12
CA PHE A 555 1.93 1.25 23.97
C PHE A 555 0.55 0.76 24.46
N LEU A 556 -0.08 1.50 25.38
CA LEU A 556 -1.31 1.06 26.03
C LEU A 556 -2.55 1.47 25.23
N GLY A 557 -3.50 0.54 25.11
CA GLY A 557 -4.86 0.83 24.71
C GLY A 557 -5.61 1.61 25.79
N ASN A 558 -6.57 2.44 25.38
CA ASN A 558 -7.47 3.16 26.27
C ASN A 558 -8.96 2.93 25.96
N ALA A 559 -9.26 2.09 24.95
CA ALA A 559 -10.62 1.68 24.65
C ALA A 559 -11.20 0.79 25.75
N PRO A 560 -12.50 0.93 26.07
CA PRO A 560 -13.19 -0.04 26.91
C PRO A 560 -13.23 -1.41 26.23
N ASP A 561 -13.38 -2.47 27.01
CA ASP A 561 -13.54 -3.81 26.43
C ASP A 561 -14.77 -3.87 25.50
N CYS A 562 -14.77 -4.78 24.54
CA CYS A 562 -15.83 -4.91 23.55
C CYS A 562 -16.64 -6.19 23.72
N GLU A 563 -17.89 -6.13 23.27
CA GLU A 563 -18.75 -7.30 23.20
C GLU A 563 -18.14 -8.37 22.27
N PRO A 564 -18.43 -9.67 22.50
CA PRO A 564 -17.93 -10.77 21.66
C PRO A 564 -18.12 -10.56 20.15
N CYS A 565 -19.28 -10.03 19.73
CA CYS A 565 -19.57 -9.78 18.31
C CYS A 565 -18.76 -8.62 17.69
N GLU A 566 -18.10 -7.81 18.51
CA GLU A 566 -17.26 -6.69 18.10
C GLU A 566 -15.75 -7.02 18.17
N GLU A 567 -15.41 -8.31 18.37
CA GLU A 567 -14.03 -8.77 18.36
C GLU A 567 -13.36 -8.50 16.99
N MET A 568 -12.09 -8.13 17.04
CA MET A 568 -11.28 -7.91 15.84
C MET A 568 -11.15 -9.23 15.08
N THR A 569 -11.45 -9.23 13.78
CA THR A 569 -11.09 -10.34 12.88
C THR A 569 -10.20 -9.80 11.77
N PRO A 570 -8.88 -9.91 11.92
CA PRO A 570 -7.93 -9.45 10.91
C PRO A 570 -8.19 -10.01 9.51
N TYR A 571 -8.53 -11.30 9.44
CA TYR A 571 -8.82 -12.02 8.21
C TYR A 571 -10.33 -12.14 8.04
N ILE A 572 -10.83 -11.74 6.88
CA ILE A 572 -12.23 -11.76 6.48
C ILE A 572 -12.34 -12.74 5.31
N PRO A 573 -12.46 -14.04 5.58
CA PRO A 573 -12.72 -15.02 4.54
C PRO A 573 -14.13 -14.82 3.99
N HIS A 574 -14.27 -14.84 2.66
CA HIS A 574 -15.57 -14.72 2.01
C HIS A 574 -16.14 -16.10 1.69
N PRO A 575 -17.47 -16.31 1.86
CA PRO A 575 -18.10 -17.57 1.55
C PRO A 575 -17.93 -17.90 0.07
N VAL A 576 -17.99 -19.18 -0.28
CA VAL A 576 -17.98 -19.57 -1.70
C VAL A 576 -19.14 -18.88 -2.42
N HIS A 577 -18.79 -18.17 -3.48
CA HIS A 577 -19.72 -17.34 -4.24
C HIS A 577 -19.42 -17.46 -5.72
N GLU A 578 -20.41 -17.17 -6.56
CA GLU A 578 -20.21 -17.06 -8.00
C GLU A 578 -19.22 -15.91 -8.32
N PRO A 579 -18.46 -16.01 -9.42
CA PRO A 579 -17.62 -14.90 -9.82
C PRO A 579 -18.46 -13.66 -10.15
N PHE A 580 -17.83 -12.50 -10.08
CA PHE A 580 -18.45 -11.22 -10.40
C PHE A 580 -17.57 -10.38 -11.34
N PRO A 581 -18.16 -9.39 -12.04
CA PRO A 581 -17.44 -8.44 -12.87
C PRO A 581 -16.37 -7.66 -12.08
N ILE A 582 -15.18 -7.52 -12.68
CA ILE A 582 -14.05 -6.76 -12.13
C ILE A 582 -13.39 -5.97 -13.27
N ALA A 583 -13.11 -4.69 -13.05
CA ALA A 583 -12.37 -3.84 -13.97
C ALA A 583 -11.09 -3.30 -13.35
N MET A 584 -10.00 -3.31 -14.11
CA MET A 584 -8.75 -2.62 -13.78
C MET A 584 -8.95 -1.11 -14.00
N VAL A 585 -8.77 -0.32 -12.95
CA VAL A 585 -8.94 1.14 -12.96
C VAL A 585 -7.67 1.80 -12.44
N CYS A 586 -6.62 1.66 -13.23
CA CYS A 586 -5.27 2.09 -12.91
C CYS A 586 -4.96 3.49 -13.45
N ARG A 587 -3.70 3.88 -13.25
CA ARG A 587 -3.13 5.15 -13.68
C ARG A 587 -1.64 4.98 -14.02
N GLU A 588 -1.20 5.57 -15.12
CA GLU A 588 0.23 5.70 -15.48
C GLU A 588 0.97 6.74 -14.61
N PRO A 589 2.28 6.57 -14.35
CA PRO A 589 3.03 7.58 -13.63
C PRO A 589 3.27 8.82 -14.49
N TYR A 590 3.20 9.98 -13.84
CA TYR A 590 3.38 11.28 -14.47
C TYR A 590 4.42 12.14 -13.72
N GLY A 591 5.64 12.15 -14.26
CA GLY A 591 6.81 12.76 -13.63
C GLY A 591 6.89 14.29 -13.74
N THR A 592 6.11 14.93 -14.60
CA THR A 592 6.18 16.39 -14.81
C THR A 592 5.49 17.12 -13.64
N PRO A 593 6.11 18.14 -13.03
CA PRO A 593 5.58 18.84 -11.85
C PRO A 593 4.45 19.83 -12.20
N ASN A 594 3.35 19.31 -12.75
CA ASN A 594 2.11 20.03 -13.00
C ASN A 594 0.91 19.09 -12.82
N HIS A 595 -0.30 19.65 -12.80
CA HIS A 595 -1.53 18.89 -12.53
C HIS A 595 -2.30 18.47 -13.80
N ASN A 596 -1.60 18.34 -14.94
CA ASN A 596 -2.27 18.10 -16.22
C ASN A 596 -2.70 16.63 -16.43
N SER A 597 -2.17 15.69 -15.64
CA SER A 597 -2.46 14.25 -15.78
C SER A 597 -3.66 13.79 -14.95
N VAL A 598 -4.78 14.50 -15.02
CA VAL A 598 -5.92 14.27 -14.11
C VAL A 598 -7.00 13.36 -14.70
N TYR A 599 -7.09 13.25 -16.03
CA TYR A 599 -8.12 12.47 -16.72
C TYR A 599 -7.57 11.10 -17.11
N ASN A 600 -7.87 10.09 -16.28
CA ASN A 600 -7.42 8.70 -16.40
C ASN A 600 -8.46 7.77 -15.72
N PRO A 601 -8.39 6.45 -15.96
CA PRO A 601 -9.39 5.51 -15.45
C PRO A 601 -9.59 5.57 -13.94
N GLN A 602 -8.51 5.61 -13.15
CA GLN A 602 -8.58 5.71 -11.69
C GLN A 602 -9.39 6.93 -11.23
N ASN A 603 -8.97 8.12 -11.64
CA ASN A 603 -9.60 9.34 -11.17
C ASN A 603 -11.05 9.42 -11.64
N GLU A 604 -11.30 9.01 -12.88
CA GLU A 604 -12.63 9.08 -13.48
C GLU A 604 -13.60 8.09 -12.83
N VAL A 605 -13.16 6.90 -12.43
CA VAL A 605 -14.05 5.94 -11.76
C VAL A 605 -14.51 6.46 -10.39
N TRP A 606 -13.64 7.14 -9.64
CA TRP A 606 -13.99 7.75 -8.35
C TRP A 606 -14.95 8.94 -8.52
N LEU A 607 -14.70 9.79 -9.52
CA LEU A 607 -15.63 10.89 -9.83
C LEU A 607 -16.96 10.36 -10.34
N SER A 608 -16.96 9.31 -11.17
CA SER A 608 -18.17 8.69 -11.70
C SER A 608 -18.98 8.00 -10.61
N ALA A 609 -18.32 7.33 -9.66
CA ALA A 609 -18.94 6.79 -8.46
C ALA A 609 -19.70 7.87 -7.69
N LEU A 610 -19.03 8.98 -7.37
CA LEU A 610 -19.67 10.10 -6.67
C LEU A 610 -20.80 10.72 -7.48
N ARG A 611 -20.72 10.80 -8.81
CA ARG A 611 -21.82 11.31 -9.65
C ARG A 611 -23.04 10.37 -9.68
N ASN A 612 -22.81 9.06 -9.77
CA ASN A 612 -23.86 8.08 -10.05
C ASN A 612 -24.48 7.42 -8.81
N ALA A 613 -23.81 7.49 -7.65
CA ALA A 613 -24.31 6.96 -6.39
C ALA A 613 -25.75 7.40 -6.10
N LYS A 614 -26.56 6.47 -5.59
CA LYS A 614 -27.99 6.67 -5.31
C LYS A 614 -28.32 6.64 -3.82
N LYS A 615 -27.45 6.06 -3.01
CA LYS A 615 -27.66 5.83 -1.58
C LYS A 615 -26.52 6.40 -0.76
N ASN A 616 -25.30 5.89 -0.95
CA ASN A 616 -24.16 6.29 -0.15
C ASN A 616 -22.81 6.02 -0.84
N VAL A 617 -21.78 6.72 -0.37
CA VAL A 617 -20.38 6.42 -0.72
C VAL A 617 -19.54 6.43 0.55
N PHE A 618 -18.83 5.34 0.80
CA PHE A 618 -17.81 5.27 1.85
C PHE A 618 -16.42 5.42 1.24
N ILE A 619 -15.56 6.20 1.88
CA ILE A 619 -14.18 6.47 1.48
C ILE A 619 -13.29 6.31 2.72
N GLN A 620 -12.27 5.47 2.64
CA GLN A 620 -11.20 5.44 3.63
C GLN A 620 -9.84 5.57 2.94
N SER A 621 -9.05 6.53 3.39
CA SER A 621 -7.77 6.93 2.79
C SER A 621 -6.88 7.57 3.87
N PRO A 622 -5.55 7.41 3.85
CA PRO A 622 -4.67 8.15 4.77
C PRO A 622 -4.82 9.66 4.61
N THR A 623 -4.88 10.15 3.37
CA THR A 623 -5.03 11.57 3.03
C THR A 623 -6.16 11.74 2.01
N LEU A 624 -6.96 12.80 2.19
CA LEU A 624 -8.02 13.22 1.27
C LEU A 624 -7.91 14.72 1.05
N ASN A 625 -7.30 15.12 -0.05
CA ASN A 625 -7.13 16.54 -0.41
C ASN A 625 -7.05 16.83 -1.92
N ALA A 626 -7.28 15.82 -2.77
CA ALA A 626 -7.23 16.00 -4.21
C ALA A 626 -8.25 17.06 -4.68
N GLU A 627 -7.75 18.05 -5.42
CA GLU A 627 -8.54 19.20 -5.88
C GLU A 627 -9.84 18.80 -6.64
N PRO A 628 -9.84 17.81 -7.55
CA PRO A 628 -11.06 17.43 -8.28
C PRO A 628 -12.07 16.66 -7.42
N LEU A 629 -11.60 15.99 -6.37
CA LEU A 629 -12.42 15.12 -5.53
C LEU A 629 -13.30 15.93 -4.57
N VAL A 630 -12.74 16.94 -3.92
CA VAL A 630 -13.44 17.70 -2.86
C VAL A 630 -14.75 18.33 -3.38
N PRO A 631 -14.79 18.99 -4.54
CA PRO A 631 -16.05 19.47 -5.12
C PRO A 631 -17.04 18.34 -5.44
N ALA A 632 -16.58 17.20 -5.95
CA ALA A 632 -17.45 16.06 -6.27
C ALA A 632 -18.12 15.46 -5.02
N ILE A 633 -17.41 15.43 -3.88
CA ILE A 633 -17.98 15.03 -2.60
C ILE A 633 -19.06 16.03 -2.15
N ILE A 634 -18.75 17.33 -2.22
CA ILE A 634 -19.71 18.39 -1.87
C ILE A 634 -20.96 18.28 -2.75
N GLU A 635 -20.80 18.14 -4.06
CA GLU A 635 -21.91 17.96 -5.01
C GLU A 635 -22.75 16.72 -4.70
N ALA A 636 -22.12 15.61 -4.29
CA ALA A 636 -22.86 14.40 -3.90
C ALA A 636 -23.69 14.62 -2.63
N CYS A 637 -23.12 15.30 -1.62
CA CYS A 637 -23.84 15.66 -0.39
C CYS A 637 -25.04 16.59 -0.69
N GLU A 638 -24.86 17.60 -1.55
CA GLU A 638 -25.94 18.52 -1.94
C GLU A 638 -27.06 17.83 -2.72
N ARG A 639 -26.76 16.71 -3.40
CA ARG A 639 -27.78 15.85 -4.04
C ARG A 639 -28.48 14.90 -3.07
N GLY A 640 -28.08 14.89 -1.79
CA GLY A 640 -28.68 14.05 -0.75
C GLY A 640 -28.06 12.65 -0.62
N ILE A 641 -26.84 12.45 -1.12
CA ILE A 641 -26.12 11.18 -1.00
C ILE A 641 -25.27 11.22 0.28
N ASP A 642 -25.45 10.22 1.15
CA ASP A 642 -24.66 10.11 2.39
C ASP A 642 -23.20 9.72 2.06
N ILE A 643 -22.23 10.59 2.35
CA ILE A 643 -20.80 10.37 2.13
C ILE A 643 -20.11 10.15 3.48
N PHE A 644 -19.46 9.00 3.64
CA PHE A 644 -18.68 8.63 4.81
C PHE A 644 -17.18 8.72 4.49
N CYS A 645 -16.42 9.53 5.23
CA CYS A 645 -14.98 9.71 5.03
C CYS A 645 -14.19 9.31 6.29
N TYR A 646 -13.38 8.26 6.24
CA TYR A 646 -12.51 7.84 7.36
C TYR A 646 -11.06 8.16 7.01
N ILE A 647 -10.51 9.21 7.62
CA ILE A 647 -9.25 9.83 7.20
C ILE A 647 -8.27 9.94 8.37
N CYS A 648 -6.96 9.94 8.13
CA CYS A 648 -5.98 10.05 9.21
C CYS A 648 -5.79 11.49 9.67
N LEU A 649 -5.69 11.69 10.98
CA LEU A 649 -5.33 12.99 11.53
C LEU A 649 -3.81 13.20 11.47
N GLY A 650 -3.38 14.32 10.88
CA GLY A 650 -1.96 14.70 10.84
C GLY A 650 -1.11 13.97 9.82
N TYR A 651 -1.70 13.17 8.93
CA TYR A 651 -0.96 12.34 7.98
C TYR A 651 -0.39 13.19 6.84
N ASN A 652 0.94 13.17 6.69
CA ASN A 652 1.71 13.96 5.72
C ASN A 652 1.51 15.49 5.77
N ASP A 653 0.88 16.03 6.82
CA ASP A 653 0.44 17.43 6.94
C ASP A 653 1.43 18.48 6.40
N THR A 654 2.69 18.40 6.83
CA THR A 654 3.71 19.38 6.42
C THR A 654 3.96 19.36 4.90
N GLY A 655 3.79 18.20 4.25
CA GLY A 655 3.92 18.03 2.81
C GLY A 655 2.71 18.58 2.09
N GLU A 656 1.53 18.38 2.67
CA GLU A 656 0.27 18.87 2.13
C GLU A 656 0.12 20.40 2.20
N LEU A 657 0.96 21.07 3.00
CA LEU A 657 1.08 22.53 3.03
C LEU A 657 1.96 23.11 1.92
N LEU A 658 2.66 22.27 1.14
CA LEU A 658 3.41 22.76 -0.02
C LEU A 658 2.45 23.33 -1.08
N PRO A 659 2.89 24.33 -1.86
CA PRO A 659 2.07 24.89 -2.93
C PRO A 659 1.49 23.79 -3.83
N LYS A 660 0.20 23.90 -4.13
CA LYS A 660 -0.59 22.96 -4.94
C LYS A 660 -0.83 21.56 -4.33
N GLN A 661 -0.49 21.29 -3.07
CA GLN A 661 -0.79 19.98 -2.45
C GLN A 661 -2.18 19.86 -1.81
N GLY A 662 -3.03 20.89 -1.88
CA GLY A 662 -4.44 20.82 -1.45
C GLY A 662 -4.70 21.15 0.03
N GLY A 663 -3.71 20.95 0.92
CA GLY A 663 -3.82 21.21 2.36
C GLY A 663 -4.06 19.95 3.19
N THR A 664 -4.05 20.10 4.53
CA THR A 664 -4.16 18.99 5.48
C THR A 664 -5.59 18.42 5.55
N ASN A 665 -5.73 17.20 6.09
CA ASN A 665 -7.04 16.57 6.24
C ASN A 665 -8.02 17.39 7.10
N GLU A 666 -7.53 18.05 8.15
CA GLU A 666 -8.36 18.97 8.98
C GLU A 666 -8.83 20.19 8.18
N MET A 667 -7.96 20.78 7.37
CA MET A 667 -8.33 21.91 6.50
C MET A 667 -9.40 21.50 5.49
N ILE A 668 -9.31 20.28 4.94
CA ILE A 668 -10.28 19.77 3.97
C ILE A 668 -11.63 19.44 4.64
N ALA A 669 -11.63 18.80 5.81
CA ALA A 669 -12.85 18.59 6.58
C ALA A 669 -13.56 19.92 6.88
N HIS A 670 -12.81 20.90 7.41
CA HIS A 670 -13.32 22.24 7.67
C HIS A 670 -13.86 22.93 6.41
N LYS A 671 -13.11 22.85 5.30
CA LYS A 671 -13.53 23.43 4.01
C LYS A 671 -14.84 22.83 3.53
N MET A 672 -15.01 21.51 3.60
CA MET A 672 -16.26 20.87 3.15
C MET A 672 -17.44 21.29 4.02
N TYR A 673 -17.33 21.22 5.35
CA TYR A 673 -18.41 21.66 6.23
C TYR A 673 -18.69 23.16 6.13
N THR A 674 -17.71 24.02 5.90
CA THR A 674 -17.98 25.46 5.73
C THR A 674 -18.56 25.82 4.36
N SER A 675 -18.41 24.95 3.37
CA SER A 675 -18.94 25.15 2.01
C SER A 675 -20.34 24.59 1.80
N LEU A 676 -20.70 23.52 2.53
CA LEU A 676 -21.99 22.83 2.38
C LEU A 676 -23.18 23.65 2.92
N SER A 677 -24.32 23.53 2.24
CA SER A 677 -25.62 23.98 2.74
C SER A 677 -26.01 23.21 4.01
N PRO A 678 -26.97 23.70 4.83
CA PRO A 678 -27.46 22.95 5.99
C PRO A 678 -27.98 21.55 5.63
N ALA A 679 -28.59 21.38 4.44
CA ALA A 679 -29.02 20.09 3.95
C ALA A 679 -27.82 19.21 3.57
N GLY A 680 -26.87 19.74 2.80
CA GLY A 680 -25.66 19.01 2.41
C GLY A 680 -24.82 18.58 3.62
N LYS A 681 -24.71 19.41 4.66
CA LYS A 681 -24.03 19.06 5.93
C LYS A 681 -24.59 17.81 6.60
N SER A 682 -25.89 17.54 6.45
CA SER A 682 -26.52 16.37 7.06
C SER A 682 -26.11 15.05 6.41
N HIS A 683 -25.56 15.13 5.19
CA HIS A 683 -25.12 14.00 4.37
C HIS A 683 -23.60 13.81 4.35
N LEU A 684 -22.81 14.72 4.93
CA LEU A 684 -21.38 14.51 5.13
C LEU A 684 -21.12 13.93 6.52
N HIS A 685 -20.52 12.75 6.56
CA HIS A 685 -20.12 12.04 7.77
C HIS A 685 -18.60 11.86 7.74
N TYR A 686 -17.86 12.81 8.32
CA TYR A 686 -16.41 12.81 8.30
C TYR A 686 -15.82 12.37 9.65
N PHE A 687 -14.84 11.48 9.61
CA PHE A 687 -14.24 10.87 10.78
C PHE A 687 -12.71 10.89 10.67
N PHE A 688 -12.04 11.20 11.78
CA PHE A 688 -10.64 10.85 11.92
C PHE A 688 -10.47 9.42 12.43
N TYR A 689 -9.52 8.70 11.84
CA TYR A 689 -9.21 7.32 12.18
C TYR A 689 -8.92 7.14 13.67
N ILE A 690 -9.57 6.13 14.27
CA ILE A 690 -9.35 5.69 15.64
C ILE A 690 -9.02 4.20 15.61
N ALA A 691 -7.82 3.84 16.05
CA ALA A 691 -7.41 2.44 16.17
C ALA A 691 -8.35 1.66 17.10
N LYS A 692 -8.45 0.34 16.90
CA LYS A 692 -9.34 -0.53 17.68
C LYS A 692 -9.05 -0.49 19.18
N ASP A 693 -7.82 -0.24 19.59
CA ASP A 693 -7.40 -0.10 21.00
C ASP A 693 -7.53 1.32 21.57
N GLN A 694 -8.05 2.28 20.80
CA GLN A 694 -8.09 3.70 21.17
C GLN A 694 -9.50 4.30 21.20
N THR A 695 -9.63 5.44 21.88
CA THR A 695 -10.82 6.30 21.94
C THR A 695 -10.59 7.72 21.42
N VAL A 696 -9.37 8.03 21.01
CA VAL A 696 -8.97 9.34 20.48
C VAL A 696 -8.06 9.16 19.27
N PRO A 697 -8.07 10.08 18.29
CA PRO A 697 -7.20 9.98 17.14
C PRO A 697 -5.76 10.19 17.59
N ILE A 698 -4.87 9.36 17.06
CA ILE A 698 -3.45 9.53 17.24
C ILE A 698 -2.93 10.27 16.01
N VAL A 699 -2.46 11.49 16.21
CA VAL A 699 -1.80 12.27 15.16
C VAL A 699 -0.65 11.44 14.57
N ALA A 700 -0.63 11.28 13.24
CA ALA A 700 0.33 10.41 12.53
C ALA A 700 1.79 10.69 12.91
N LYS A 701 2.06 11.96 13.24
CA LYS A 701 3.31 12.50 13.76
C LYS A 701 3.91 11.71 14.96
N LYS A 702 3.04 11.06 15.74
CA LYS A 702 3.45 10.24 16.90
C LYS A 702 4.00 8.87 16.47
N LYS A 703 3.83 8.48 15.20
CA LYS A 703 4.23 7.19 14.62
C LYS A 703 3.73 5.99 15.44
N LYS A 704 2.52 6.14 16.00
CA LYS A 704 1.86 5.10 16.80
C LYS A 704 0.87 4.30 15.96
N ARG A 705 -0.32 4.84 15.72
CA ARG A 705 -1.34 4.18 14.90
C ARG A 705 -1.79 5.14 13.81
N SER A 706 -1.68 4.72 12.56
CA SER A 706 -2.32 5.38 11.43
C SER A 706 -3.18 4.37 10.68
N CYS A 707 -4.04 4.85 9.79
CA CYS A 707 -4.67 4.04 8.76
C CYS A 707 -4.00 4.35 7.43
N HIS A 708 -3.80 3.33 6.62
CA HIS A 708 -3.22 3.45 5.29
C HIS A 708 -3.99 2.63 4.23
N ILE A 709 -5.19 2.15 4.60
CA ILE A 709 -6.22 1.63 3.69
C ILE A 709 -6.55 2.65 2.60
N LYS A 710 -6.75 2.18 1.35
CA LYS A 710 -7.38 2.96 0.26
C LYS A 710 -8.55 2.18 -0.33
N VAL A 711 -9.77 2.61 0.01
CA VAL A 711 -10.99 1.95 -0.44
C VAL A 711 -12.12 2.95 -0.65
N MET A 712 -12.96 2.67 -1.65
CA MET A 712 -14.25 3.31 -1.85
C MET A 712 -15.34 2.23 -2.01
N ILE A 713 -16.47 2.40 -1.34
CA ILE A 713 -17.64 1.52 -1.46
C ILE A 713 -18.83 2.39 -1.88
N VAL A 714 -19.50 2.02 -2.97
CA VAL A 714 -20.60 2.78 -3.56
C VAL A 714 -21.88 1.97 -3.46
N ASP A 715 -22.90 2.56 -2.85
CA ASP A 715 -24.23 1.97 -2.66
C ASP A 715 -24.21 0.56 -2.04
N GLU A 716 -23.20 0.28 -1.19
CA GLU A 716 -22.95 -1.04 -0.58
C GLU A 716 -22.81 -2.19 -1.60
N HIS A 717 -22.46 -1.87 -2.85
CA HIS A 717 -22.49 -2.80 -3.98
C HIS A 717 -21.21 -2.78 -4.83
N ILE A 718 -20.74 -1.59 -5.22
CA ILE A 718 -19.51 -1.45 -6.00
C ILE A 718 -18.34 -1.17 -5.07
N GLY A 719 -17.33 -2.03 -5.09
CA GLY A 719 -16.09 -1.83 -4.35
C GLY A 719 -14.97 -1.35 -5.27
N ILE A 720 -14.19 -0.36 -4.82
CA ILE A 720 -12.97 0.10 -5.48
C ILE A 720 -11.83 0.06 -4.47
N GLN A 721 -10.80 -0.73 -4.73
CA GLN A 721 -9.65 -0.89 -3.83
C GLN A 721 -8.35 -0.98 -4.61
N GLY A 722 -7.28 -0.45 -4.03
CA GLY A 722 -5.95 -0.52 -4.64
C GLY A 722 -4.91 0.28 -3.89
N ASN A 723 -4.03 0.92 -4.66
CA ASN A 723 -2.86 1.63 -4.13
C ASN A 723 -3.05 3.16 -4.04
N GLY A 724 -3.99 3.74 -4.79
CA GLY A 724 -4.11 5.20 -4.89
C GLY A 724 -4.79 5.83 -3.68
N ASN A 725 -4.11 6.81 -3.04
CA ASN A 725 -4.75 7.66 -2.04
C ASN A 725 -5.70 8.66 -2.69
N GLN A 726 -6.54 9.28 -1.86
CA GLN A 726 -7.38 10.42 -2.26
C GLN A 726 -6.65 11.78 -2.18
N ASP A 727 -5.33 11.76 -2.38
CA ASP A 727 -4.43 12.92 -2.26
C ASP A 727 -3.92 13.45 -3.61
N THR A 728 -3.32 14.64 -3.58
CA THR A 728 -2.75 15.30 -4.77
C THR A 728 -1.71 14.39 -5.47
N GLN A 729 -0.81 13.77 -4.72
CA GLN A 729 0.26 12.95 -5.30
C GLN A 729 -0.28 11.77 -6.13
N SER A 730 -1.25 11.03 -5.58
CA SER A 730 -1.89 9.89 -6.24
C SER A 730 -2.80 10.32 -7.39
N TRP A 731 -3.40 11.51 -7.30
CA TRP A 731 -4.30 12.07 -8.32
C TRP A 731 -3.61 12.80 -9.47
N PHE A 732 -2.32 13.13 -9.36
CA PHE A 732 -1.60 13.85 -10.42
C PHE A 732 -0.31 13.20 -10.89
N HIS A 733 0.34 12.33 -10.10
CA HIS A 733 1.73 11.97 -10.36
C HIS A 733 2.08 10.48 -10.25
N SER A 734 1.57 9.78 -9.24
CA SER A 734 1.94 8.38 -9.00
C SER A 734 1.42 7.42 -10.09
N GLN A 735 2.13 6.32 -10.31
CA GLN A 735 1.55 5.11 -10.91
C GLN A 735 0.76 4.38 -9.84
N GLU A 736 -0.47 4.01 -10.16
CA GLU A 736 -1.38 3.38 -9.21
C GLU A 736 -2.15 2.25 -9.88
N ILE A 737 -2.41 1.18 -9.12
CA ILE A 737 -3.22 0.05 -9.56
C ILE A 737 -4.40 -0.05 -8.62
N ASN A 738 -5.59 -0.15 -9.20
CA ASN A 738 -6.81 -0.38 -8.46
C ASN A 738 -7.73 -1.30 -9.27
N VAL A 739 -8.61 -1.98 -8.56
CA VAL A 739 -9.71 -2.74 -9.14
C VAL A 739 -11.04 -2.16 -8.70
N MET A 740 -12.00 -2.12 -9.60
CA MET A 740 -13.42 -1.91 -9.32
C MET A 740 -14.15 -3.24 -9.51
N PHE A 741 -15.04 -3.64 -8.61
CA PHE A 741 -15.85 -4.85 -8.79
C PHE A 741 -17.31 -4.66 -8.39
N ASP A 742 -18.15 -5.55 -8.87
CA ASP A 742 -19.61 -5.53 -8.70
C ASP A 742 -20.09 -6.65 -7.76
N SER A 743 -20.05 -6.41 -6.45
CA SER A 743 -20.46 -7.43 -5.47
C SER A 743 -20.86 -6.84 -4.12
N ALA A 744 -22.17 -6.89 -3.85
CA ALA A 744 -22.71 -6.51 -2.55
C ALA A 744 -22.24 -7.45 -1.43
N LEU A 745 -22.00 -8.74 -1.74
CA LEU A 745 -21.50 -9.70 -0.76
C LEU A 745 -20.15 -9.26 -0.19
N ILE A 746 -19.20 -8.95 -1.08
CA ILE A 746 -17.85 -8.53 -0.69
C ILE A 746 -17.90 -7.16 -0.01
N CYS A 747 -18.65 -6.20 -0.58
CA CYS A 747 -18.78 -4.87 0.02
C CYS A 747 -19.34 -4.92 1.46
N LYS A 748 -20.31 -5.79 1.73
CA LYS A 748 -20.85 -6.00 3.08
C LYS A 748 -19.82 -6.61 4.02
N GLY A 749 -19.07 -7.62 3.57
CA GLY A 749 -17.96 -8.18 4.35
C GLY A 749 -16.88 -7.13 4.68
N TRP A 750 -16.61 -6.21 3.75
CA TRP A 750 -15.71 -5.08 4.01
C TRP A 750 -16.27 -4.09 5.02
N ILE A 751 -17.55 -3.72 4.92
CA ILE A 751 -18.21 -2.83 5.89
C ILE A 751 -18.13 -3.42 7.30
N ASP A 752 -18.40 -4.72 7.45
CA ASP A 752 -18.28 -5.41 8.74
C ASP A 752 -16.84 -5.46 9.26
N GLY A 753 -15.87 -5.82 8.41
CA GLY A 753 -14.46 -5.81 8.80
C GLY A 753 -13.94 -4.43 9.20
N LEU A 754 -14.34 -3.39 8.48
CA LEU A 754 -14.04 -1.99 8.79
C LEU A 754 -14.71 -1.53 10.08
N ARG A 755 -15.90 -2.03 10.42
CA ARG A 755 -16.54 -1.77 11.72
C ARG A 755 -15.77 -2.45 12.86
N ARG A 756 -15.39 -3.71 12.70
CA ARG A 756 -14.82 -4.52 13.78
C ARG A 756 -13.34 -4.26 14.05
N ASN A 757 -12.56 -3.87 13.03
CA ASN A 757 -11.10 -3.74 13.14
C ASN A 757 -10.60 -2.31 13.46
N GLN A 758 -11.50 -1.38 13.77
CA GLN A 758 -11.19 0.00 14.20
C GLN A 758 -12.36 0.59 15.00
N ASN A 759 -12.10 1.59 15.84
CA ASN A 759 -13.15 2.30 16.59
C ASN A 759 -13.55 3.65 15.95
N THR A 760 -13.15 3.89 14.70
CA THR A 760 -13.37 5.16 13.99
C THR A 760 -14.83 5.60 14.03
N HIS A 761 -15.78 4.68 13.84
CA HIS A 761 -17.21 4.99 13.88
C HIS A 761 -17.74 5.41 15.26
N LEU A 762 -17.08 4.98 16.34
CA LEU A 762 -17.50 5.25 17.71
C LEU A 762 -16.96 6.60 18.21
N PHE A 763 -15.71 6.92 17.86
CA PHE A 763 -15.02 8.06 18.48
C PHE A 763 -14.42 9.05 17.47
N GLY A 764 -14.51 8.80 16.17
CA GLY A 764 -13.79 9.56 15.15
C GLY A 764 -14.57 10.73 14.56
N GLU A 765 -15.88 10.85 14.79
CA GLU A 765 -16.73 11.84 14.10
C GLU A 765 -16.30 13.27 14.44
N VAL A 766 -16.20 14.12 13.42
CA VAL A 766 -15.91 15.55 13.60
C VAL A 766 -17.19 16.35 13.84
N ALA A 767 -17.09 17.51 14.48
CA ALA A 767 -18.24 18.38 14.66
C ALA A 767 -18.73 18.94 13.30
N LYS A 768 -19.99 18.69 12.93
CA LYS A 768 -20.58 19.16 11.66
C LYS A 768 -20.65 20.69 11.53
N SER A 769 -20.45 21.43 12.63
CA SER A 769 -20.40 22.89 12.64
C SER A 769 -19.20 23.44 11.89
N ASP A 770 -18.04 22.80 12.04
CA ASP A 770 -16.74 23.32 11.62
C ASP A 770 -15.76 22.26 11.12
N GLY A 771 -16.13 20.98 11.09
CA GLY A 771 -15.25 19.90 10.63
C GLY A 771 -14.10 19.56 11.56
N VAL A 772 -14.14 20.01 12.82
CA VAL A 772 -13.06 19.79 13.80
C VAL A 772 -13.44 18.69 14.78
N TRP A 773 -12.51 17.76 15.01
CA TRP A 773 -12.71 16.70 15.99
C TRP A 773 -12.54 17.21 17.42
N ARG A 774 -13.42 16.76 18.31
CA ARG A 774 -13.38 17.10 19.73
C ARG A 774 -13.68 15.85 20.57
N ASP A 775 -12.98 15.73 21.69
CA ASP A 775 -13.27 14.68 22.67
C ASP A 775 -14.61 14.93 23.39
N GLN A 776 -14.98 14.00 24.29
CA GLN A 776 -16.22 14.09 25.09
C GLN A 776 -16.26 15.32 26.01
N GLN A 777 -15.12 15.97 26.28
CA GLN A 777 -15.03 17.20 27.05
C GLN A 777 -15.03 18.46 26.16
N GLY A 778 -15.19 18.31 24.84
CA GLY A 778 -15.19 19.39 23.87
C GLY A 778 -13.80 19.91 23.51
N ARG A 779 -12.73 19.19 23.85
CA ARG A 779 -11.35 19.60 23.56
C ARG A 779 -10.91 19.06 22.20
N GLU A 780 -10.25 19.90 21.42
CA GLU A 780 -9.66 19.51 20.14
C GLU A 780 -8.49 18.54 20.34
N ALA A 781 -8.17 17.77 19.31
CA ALA A 781 -7.01 16.91 19.32
C ALA A 781 -5.74 17.76 19.55
N GLY A 782 -4.92 17.36 20.52
CA GLY A 782 -3.61 17.99 20.71
C GLY A 782 -2.68 17.67 19.54
N ASP A 783 -1.57 18.41 19.43
CA ASP A 783 -0.48 18.12 18.51
C ASP A 783 -0.76 18.27 17.00
N VAL A 784 -1.91 18.84 16.63
CA VAL A 784 -2.31 19.07 15.24
C VAL A 784 -1.88 20.44 14.70
N ILE A 785 -1.85 20.60 13.38
CA ILE A 785 -1.69 21.92 12.75
C ILE A 785 -2.98 22.73 12.89
N GLY A 786 -4.14 22.07 12.83
CA GLY A 786 -5.45 22.70 12.88
C GLY A 786 -5.88 23.31 11.54
N VAL A 787 -7.04 23.98 11.56
CA VAL A 787 -7.69 24.53 10.36
C VAL A 787 -7.04 25.81 9.84
N ASP A 788 -6.33 26.56 10.69
CA ASP A 788 -5.57 27.76 10.31
C ASP A 788 -4.07 27.51 10.53
N PRO A 789 -3.32 27.15 9.47
CA PRO A 789 -1.88 26.91 9.59
C PRO A 789 -1.05 28.20 9.74
N GLY A 790 -1.68 29.39 9.68
CA GLY A 790 -1.08 30.72 9.79
C GLY A 790 -0.56 31.31 8.47
N ARG A 791 -0.27 32.63 8.46
CA ARG A 791 0.05 33.45 7.25
C ARG A 791 1.28 33.01 6.43
N PHE A 792 2.11 32.12 6.94
CA PHE A 792 3.32 31.59 6.26
C PHE A 792 3.35 30.06 6.24
N ALA A 793 2.19 29.41 6.14
CA ALA A 793 2.07 27.94 6.12
C ALA A 793 2.95 27.26 5.05
N TRP A 794 3.09 27.86 3.86
CA TRP A 794 3.97 27.35 2.81
C TRP A 794 5.45 27.34 3.24
N ALA A 795 5.88 28.27 4.10
CA ALA A 795 7.23 28.31 4.63
C ALA A 795 7.43 27.20 5.67
N LYS A 796 6.39 26.83 6.44
CA LYS A 796 6.41 25.61 7.27
C LYS A 796 6.54 24.36 6.40
N GLY A 797 5.81 24.30 5.28
CA GLY A 797 5.94 23.22 4.30
C GLY A 797 7.35 23.11 3.71
N LEU A 798 7.94 24.25 3.29
CA LEU A 798 9.31 24.31 2.77
C LEU A 798 10.36 23.97 3.84
N MET A 799 10.21 24.47 5.06
CA MET A 799 11.08 24.11 6.18
C MET A 799 10.95 22.63 6.52
N GLY A 800 9.74 22.06 6.43
CA GLY A 800 9.52 20.63 6.49
C GLY A 800 10.28 19.87 5.42
N ALA A 801 10.17 20.29 4.15
CA ALA A 801 10.93 19.71 3.04
C ALA A 801 12.45 19.79 3.26
N ILE A 802 12.98 20.91 3.75
CA ILE A 802 14.41 21.08 4.04
C ILE A 802 14.84 20.21 5.22
N ARG A 803 14.06 20.16 6.30
CA ARG A 803 14.34 19.28 7.44
C ARG A 803 14.21 17.80 7.03
N ARG A 804 13.32 17.43 6.10
CA ARG A 804 13.20 16.07 5.52
C ARG A 804 14.47 15.66 4.77
N VAL A 805 15.01 16.54 3.93
CA VAL A 805 16.29 16.29 3.22
C VAL A 805 17.46 16.12 4.20
N ARG A 806 17.36 16.67 5.41
CA ARG A 806 18.35 16.54 6.48
C ARG A 806 18.03 15.43 7.49
N GLY A 807 16.96 14.66 7.26
CA GLY A 807 16.50 13.60 8.17
C GLY A 807 16.14 14.12 9.56
N ALA A 808 15.53 15.31 9.66
CA ALA A 808 15.18 16.02 10.91
C ALA A 808 13.80 16.74 10.85
N GLY A 809 12.95 16.42 9.87
CA GLY A 809 11.67 17.11 9.62
C GLY A 809 10.49 16.48 10.34
N ASP A 810 9.55 17.33 10.80
CA ASP A 810 8.46 16.99 11.71
C ASP A 810 7.85 15.62 11.45
N PHE A 811 8.15 14.76 12.43
CA PHE A 811 7.90 13.33 12.57
C PHE A 811 6.48 13.01 12.87
#